data_AF-A0A8J5LW29-F1
#
_entry.id   AF-A0A8J5LW29-F1
#
_cell.length_a   1.000
_cell.length_b   1.000
_cell.length_c   1.000
_cell.angle_alpha   90.00
_cell.angle_beta   90.00
_cell.angle_gamma   90.00
#
_symmetry.space_group_name_H-M   'P 1'
#
loop_
_entity.id
_entity.type
_entity.pdbx_description
1 polymer ?
#
loop_
_entity_poly.entity_id
_entity_poly.type
_entity_poly.pdbx_seq_one_letter_code
_entity_poly.pdbx_strand_id
1 'polypeptide(L)'
;AFPHLTVVGEEGELAPPAPEDVVQCDIKALDDVTFDGDDALNLDDLVLWVDPLDGTKRFADKMYDEVSVLIGITYKMRPIAGVVHLPFHGKHGVTYWGGPGVGVFRSEHEETEAQTTHAKFSKQSPMFPQRPLVCTVSSTNCDLVNNALRLLAPSTVLTGGATGTMVLGVITGHSDAFFRFKAATRKWDICAVEPLIEALGGKLTGTQGNVYVYDHIANAPDFDNERGLVACVEPEAHQTVLNVLAKVNLTSALDGREMAPQWFQDFVFPARQVSAVHVVPGSIHQGKHSAVAKLDVHFTDSDSKTTLFLKKSARNELPARSAAHWKRDIASYRTEATFYANFASSLQTRGVSLIRPLAVFQSDAAGHCTRNLVATDTEMCSDPENFLMLLECLGATSPELVNYEAADCLELDDTRQALSYLANLHASTWGQENLLEKAGTELWPAACWWAFPKRGEKELAQASDVWPQMLRNWEKVFEAESSLPPTAELESLGERMIEHAAYISSCLSNAALSTVVHGDFKSANLFFESQSRKVIAFDWQWSGVGLGAMDVANLLNTSVSISLLANDEDELELLQFYYDRLHERLLMLGVVSDLHTSYPFYAFERHYMLATLEYARLLISNFWKRMTPQSCVAKAANANCGLGYRSVPHVVRMVRKLHAGLERVNSERLMS
;
A
#
# COMPACT_ATOMS: atom_id res chain seq x y z
N ALA A 1 -34.33 7.07 -28.63
CA ALA A 1 -35.01 6.04 -27.81
C ALA A 1 -34.86 6.30 -26.30
N PHE A 2 -33.68 6.70 -25.81
CA PHE A 2 -33.43 6.88 -24.36
C PHE A 2 -32.78 8.25 -24.07
N PRO A 3 -33.55 9.33 -23.85
CA PRO A 3 -33.01 10.70 -23.77
C PRO A 3 -32.22 11.01 -22.48
N HIS A 4 -32.35 10.18 -21.44
CA HIS A 4 -31.68 10.37 -20.14
C HIS A 4 -30.46 9.46 -19.96
N LEU A 5 -30.15 8.62 -20.95
CA LEU A 5 -29.03 7.69 -20.87
C LEU A 5 -27.72 8.45 -21.01
N THR A 6 -26.80 8.23 -20.07
CA THR A 6 -25.49 8.86 -20.11
C THR A 6 -24.59 8.12 -21.10
N VAL A 7 -23.91 8.87 -21.97
CA VAL A 7 -22.96 8.36 -22.96
C VAL A 7 -21.62 9.03 -22.74
N VAL A 8 -20.57 8.21 -22.58
CA VAL A 8 -19.18 8.64 -22.50
C VAL A 8 -18.45 8.03 -23.69
N GLY A 9 -17.97 8.88 -24.60
CA GLY A 9 -17.25 8.45 -25.79
C GLY A 9 -15.84 9.00 -25.86
N GLU A 10 -14.96 8.34 -26.63
CA GLU A 10 -13.61 8.82 -26.90
C GLU A 10 -13.59 10.26 -27.44
N GLU A 11 -14.49 10.56 -28.36
CA GLU A 11 -14.61 11.86 -29.04
C GLU A 11 -15.40 12.91 -28.24
N GLY A 12 -15.79 12.61 -27.00
CA GLY A 12 -16.56 13.51 -26.14
C GLY A 12 -18.05 13.56 -26.49
N GLU A 13 -18.62 14.77 -26.54
CA GLU A 13 -20.04 14.96 -26.88
C GLU A 13 -20.29 14.67 -28.36
N LEU A 14 -21.08 13.64 -28.63
CA LEU A 14 -21.48 13.28 -29.99
C LEU A 14 -22.57 14.23 -30.49
N ALA A 15 -22.40 14.74 -31.72
CA ALA A 15 -23.44 15.47 -32.41
C ALA A 15 -24.66 14.55 -32.69
N PRO A 16 -25.87 15.10 -32.80
CA PRO A 16 -27.02 14.33 -33.26
C PRO A 16 -26.72 13.69 -34.63
N PRO A 17 -27.15 12.44 -34.88
CA PRO A 17 -26.94 11.79 -36.16
C PRO A 17 -27.64 12.55 -37.29
N ALA A 18 -27.07 12.52 -38.50
CA ALA A 18 -27.77 13.02 -39.67
C ALA A 18 -29.01 12.15 -39.93
N PRO A 19 -30.11 12.71 -40.51
CA PRO A 19 -31.34 11.96 -40.76
C PRO A 19 -31.13 10.65 -41.54
N GLU A 20 -30.17 10.63 -42.46
CA GLU A 20 -29.77 9.47 -43.25
C GLU A 20 -29.09 8.36 -42.44
N ASP A 21 -28.47 8.69 -41.30
CA ASP A 21 -27.79 7.72 -40.42
C ASP A 21 -28.75 7.12 -39.37
N VAL A 22 -29.99 7.61 -39.31
CA VAL A 22 -31.00 7.11 -38.38
C VAL A 22 -31.58 5.80 -38.91
N VAL A 23 -31.05 4.69 -38.38
CA VAL A 23 -31.54 3.33 -38.68
C VAL A 23 -32.67 2.91 -37.74
N GLN A 24 -33.60 2.08 -38.23
CA GLN A 24 -34.52 1.35 -37.35
C GLN A 24 -33.77 0.18 -36.69
N CYS A 25 -33.77 0.12 -35.36
CA CYS A 25 -33.17 -0.98 -34.62
C CYS A 25 -33.92 -2.29 -34.88
N ASP A 26 -33.18 -3.36 -35.19
CA ASP A 26 -33.72 -4.70 -35.12
C ASP A 26 -33.85 -5.15 -33.66
N ILE A 27 -35.05 -5.04 -33.12
CA ILE A 27 -35.36 -5.43 -31.74
C ILE A 27 -35.56 -6.93 -31.57
N LYS A 28 -35.59 -7.72 -32.66
CA LYS A 28 -35.82 -9.17 -32.61
C LYS A 28 -34.56 -9.98 -32.32
N ALA A 29 -33.39 -9.35 -32.36
CA ALA A 29 -32.11 -10.00 -32.05
C ALA A 29 -32.07 -10.63 -30.65
N LEU A 30 -32.97 -10.20 -29.74
CA LEU A 30 -33.08 -10.70 -28.38
C LEU A 30 -34.21 -11.73 -28.18
N ASP A 31 -35.05 -11.99 -29.20
CA ASP A 31 -36.26 -12.83 -29.06
C ASP A 31 -35.92 -14.28 -28.63
N ASP A 32 -34.77 -14.79 -29.08
CA ASP A 32 -34.28 -16.14 -28.76
C ASP A 32 -33.25 -16.17 -27.61
N VAL A 33 -33.08 -15.04 -26.90
CA VAL A 33 -32.12 -14.91 -25.80
C VAL A 33 -32.81 -15.07 -24.45
N THR A 34 -32.29 -15.98 -23.64
CA THR A 34 -32.67 -16.13 -22.24
C THR A 34 -31.79 -15.25 -21.35
N PHE A 35 -32.42 -14.43 -20.52
CA PHE A 35 -31.73 -13.60 -19.53
C PHE A 35 -31.85 -14.25 -18.15
N ASP A 36 -30.72 -14.43 -17.47
CA ASP A 36 -30.69 -14.84 -16.07
C ASP A 36 -30.90 -13.59 -15.18
N GLY A 37 -32.14 -13.39 -14.70
CA GLY A 37 -32.51 -12.33 -13.75
C GLY A 37 -33.74 -11.52 -14.17
N ASP A 38 -34.59 -11.13 -13.22
CA ASP A 38 -35.85 -10.39 -13.43
C ASP A 38 -35.76 -8.92 -12.97
N ASP A 39 -34.54 -8.40 -12.76
CA ASP A 39 -34.35 -7.06 -12.18
C ASP A 39 -34.63 -5.96 -13.20
N ALA A 40 -35.65 -5.13 -12.94
CA ALA A 40 -35.85 -3.88 -13.65
C ALA A 40 -34.67 -2.93 -13.39
N LEU A 41 -33.89 -2.61 -14.44
CA LEU A 41 -32.76 -1.68 -14.33
C LEU A 41 -33.25 -0.23 -14.34
N ASN A 42 -32.71 0.58 -13.44
CA ASN A 42 -32.90 2.03 -13.49
C ASN A 42 -32.01 2.62 -14.58
N LEU A 43 -32.61 3.37 -15.52
CA LEU A 43 -31.91 4.04 -16.62
C LEU A 43 -30.88 5.06 -16.12
N ASP A 44 -31.12 5.71 -14.98
CA ASP A 44 -30.20 6.71 -14.41
C ASP A 44 -28.88 6.09 -13.89
N ASP A 45 -28.89 4.78 -13.62
CA ASP A 45 -27.71 4.03 -13.16
C ASP A 45 -26.93 3.40 -14.34
N LEU A 46 -27.41 3.58 -15.59
CA LEU A 46 -26.78 3.06 -16.80
C LEU A 46 -25.88 4.10 -17.47
N VAL A 47 -24.71 3.64 -17.91
CA VAL A 47 -23.77 4.45 -18.70
C VAL A 47 -23.27 3.64 -19.88
N LEU A 48 -23.35 4.24 -21.07
CA LEU A 48 -22.73 3.73 -22.29
C LEU A 48 -21.31 4.27 -22.42
N TRP A 49 -20.37 3.37 -22.70
CA TRP A 49 -18.97 3.68 -22.98
C TRP A 49 -18.67 3.33 -24.44
N VAL A 50 -18.29 4.32 -25.23
CA VAL A 50 -18.20 4.17 -26.69
C VAL A 50 -16.80 4.50 -27.19
N ASP A 51 -16.18 3.53 -27.86
CA ASP A 51 -15.07 3.78 -28.77
C ASP A 51 -15.63 3.63 -30.21
N PRO A 52 -15.81 4.75 -30.94
CA PRO A 52 -16.40 4.70 -32.26
C PRO A 52 -15.47 4.04 -33.30
N LEU A 53 -14.15 4.00 -33.03
CA LEU A 53 -13.15 3.43 -33.93
C LEU A 53 -11.88 3.04 -33.15
N ASP A 54 -11.92 1.89 -32.48
CA ASP A 54 -10.75 1.31 -31.82
C ASP A 54 -9.76 0.86 -32.89
N GLY A 55 -8.51 1.29 -32.75
CA GLY A 55 -7.48 1.09 -33.75
C GLY A 55 -7.43 2.17 -34.83
N THR A 56 -7.74 3.44 -34.52
CA THR A 56 -7.60 4.57 -35.46
C THR A 56 -6.28 4.59 -36.23
N LYS A 57 -5.15 4.32 -35.57
CA LYS A 57 -3.85 4.20 -36.24
C LYS A 57 -3.80 3.02 -37.21
N ARG A 58 -4.41 1.89 -36.86
CA ARG A 58 -4.50 0.69 -37.72
C ARG A 58 -5.35 0.94 -38.94
N PHE A 59 -6.46 1.65 -38.79
CA PHE A 59 -7.28 2.08 -39.92
C PHE A 59 -6.47 2.95 -40.90
N ALA A 60 -5.73 3.94 -40.38
CA ALA A 60 -4.86 4.79 -41.19
C ALA A 60 -3.74 3.99 -41.89
N ASP A 61 -3.17 2.99 -41.21
CA ASP A 61 -2.16 2.07 -41.73
C ASP A 61 -2.75 0.97 -42.66
N LYS A 62 -4.06 1.01 -42.95
CA LYS A 62 -4.80 0.03 -43.78
C LYS A 62 -4.77 -1.40 -43.23
N MET A 63 -4.55 -1.55 -41.92
CA MET A 63 -4.64 -2.81 -41.20
C MET A 63 -6.08 -3.01 -40.71
N TYR A 64 -7.00 -3.17 -41.67
CA TYR A 64 -8.44 -3.15 -41.42
C TYR A 64 -8.93 -4.27 -40.49
N ASP A 65 -8.26 -5.43 -40.50
CA ASP A 65 -8.60 -6.56 -39.63
C ASP A 65 -8.36 -6.30 -38.14
N GLU A 66 -7.65 -5.22 -37.79
CA GLU A 66 -7.39 -4.80 -36.41
C GLU A 66 -8.29 -3.64 -35.95
N VAL A 67 -9.29 -3.24 -36.74
CA VAL A 67 -10.20 -2.13 -36.41
C VAL A 67 -11.50 -2.68 -35.84
N SER A 68 -12.01 -2.04 -34.78
CA SER A 68 -13.30 -2.40 -34.19
C SER A 68 -14.10 -1.20 -33.71
N VAL A 69 -15.40 -1.40 -33.50
CA VAL A 69 -16.27 -0.45 -32.79
C VAL A 69 -16.66 -1.09 -31.46
N LEU A 70 -16.52 -0.35 -30.37
CA LEU A 70 -16.74 -0.84 -29.02
C LEU A 70 -17.87 -0.07 -28.35
N ILE A 71 -18.89 -0.79 -27.88
CA ILE A 71 -19.97 -0.23 -27.06
C ILE A 71 -20.11 -1.07 -25.81
N GLY A 72 -19.68 -0.53 -24.67
CA GLY A 72 -19.84 -1.14 -23.36
C GLY A 72 -21.02 -0.53 -22.60
N ILE A 73 -21.76 -1.36 -21.88
CA ILE A 73 -22.91 -0.96 -21.07
C ILE A 73 -22.60 -1.28 -19.62
N THR A 74 -22.63 -0.25 -18.78
CA THR A 74 -22.39 -0.41 -17.34
C THR A 74 -23.64 -0.09 -16.54
N TYR A 75 -23.88 -0.85 -15.47
CA TYR A 75 -24.90 -0.59 -14.47
C TYR A 75 -24.22 -0.49 -13.11
N LYS A 76 -24.45 0.60 -12.38
CA LYS A 76 -23.78 0.86 -11.08
C LYS A 76 -22.25 0.70 -11.18
N MET A 77 -21.67 1.27 -12.23
CA MET A 77 -20.22 1.32 -12.52
C MET A 77 -19.54 -0.04 -12.82
N ARG A 78 -20.32 -1.11 -13.07
CA ARG A 78 -19.81 -2.41 -13.52
C ARG A 78 -20.38 -2.76 -14.90
N PRO A 79 -19.57 -3.34 -15.80
CA PRO A 79 -20.04 -3.71 -17.12
C PRO A 79 -20.99 -4.90 -17.03
N ILE A 80 -22.13 -4.80 -17.70
CA ILE A 80 -23.16 -5.85 -17.73
C ILE A 80 -23.38 -6.41 -19.14
N ALA A 81 -23.04 -5.63 -20.16
CA ALA A 81 -23.15 -6.05 -21.55
C ALA A 81 -22.14 -5.29 -22.41
N GLY A 82 -21.75 -5.88 -23.53
CA GLY A 82 -20.84 -5.27 -24.48
C GLY A 82 -21.16 -5.68 -25.91
N VAL A 83 -20.78 -4.82 -26.84
CA VAL A 83 -20.88 -5.04 -28.29
C VAL A 83 -19.53 -4.67 -28.91
N VAL A 84 -18.96 -5.60 -29.66
CA VAL A 84 -17.72 -5.45 -30.41
C VAL A 84 -18.00 -5.75 -31.86
N HIS A 85 -17.98 -4.74 -32.71
CA HIS A 85 -18.17 -4.91 -34.14
C HIS A 85 -16.84 -4.84 -34.88
N LEU A 86 -16.59 -5.78 -35.79
CA LEU A 86 -15.43 -5.88 -36.66
C LEU A 86 -15.88 -5.55 -38.09
N PRO A 87 -15.77 -4.29 -38.55
CA PRO A 87 -16.42 -3.84 -39.79
C PRO A 87 -15.87 -4.52 -41.04
N PHE A 88 -14.62 -4.96 -41.00
CA PHE A 88 -13.87 -5.46 -42.15
C PHE A 88 -13.70 -6.99 -42.14
N HIS A 89 -14.31 -7.68 -41.17
CA HIS A 89 -14.28 -9.13 -41.11
C HIS A 89 -15.46 -9.70 -41.90
N GLY A 90 -15.16 -10.59 -42.84
CA GLY A 90 -16.18 -11.08 -43.79
C GLY A 90 -16.61 -10.00 -44.78
N LYS A 91 -17.72 -10.22 -45.48
CA LYS A 91 -18.22 -9.29 -46.50
C LYS A 91 -18.93 -8.05 -45.91
N HIS A 92 -19.58 -8.25 -44.76
CA HIS A 92 -20.53 -7.31 -44.15
C HIS A 92 -20.22 -6.99 -42.68
N GLY A 93 -19.04 -7.37 -42.21
CA GLY A 93 -18.65 -7.27 -40.80
C GLY A 93 -19.18 -8.41 -39.94
N VAL A 94 -18.59 -8.53 -38.75
CA VAL A 94 -18.97 -9.51 -37.72
C VAL A 94 -19.18 -8.78 -36.40
N THR A 95 -20.22 -9.13 -35.64
CA THR A 95 -20.48 -8.51 -34.33
C THR A 95 -20.48 -9.54 -33.22
N TYR A 96 -19.69 -9.34 -32.17
CA TYR A 96 -19.79 -10.08 -30.92
C TYR A 96 -20.53 -9.24 -29.89
N TRP A 97 -21.46 -9.85 -29.16
CA TRP A 97 -22.22 -9.15 -28.14
C TRP A 97 -22.70 -10.09 -27.04
N GLY A 98 -23.09 -9.53 -25.90
CA GLY A 98 -23.59 -10.28 -24.75
C GLY A 98 -22.99 -9.81 -23.43
N GLY A 99 -23.04 -10.67 -22.43
CA GLY A 99 -22.58 -10.37 -21.07
C GLY A 99 -22.95 -11.45 -20.05
N PRO A 100 -22.57 -11.25 -18.77
CA PRO A 100 -22.91 -12.18 -17.70
C PRO A 100 -24.43 -12.37 -17.59
N GLY A 101 -24.88 -13.62 -17.41
CA GLY A 101 -26.30 -13.98 -17.36
C GLY A 101 -27.02 -14.03 -18.72
N VAL A 102 -26.34 -13.65 -19.81
CA VAL A 102 -26.86 -13.71 -21.19
C VAL A 102 -26.06 -14.73 -22.02
N GLY A 103 -24.75 -14.78 -21.79
CA GLY A 103 -23.80 -15.50 -22.64
C GLY A 103 -23.25 -14.58 -23.73
N VAL A 104 -22.50 -15.16 -24.67
CA VAL A 104 -21.89 -14.43 -25.80
C VAL A 104 -22.51 -14.92 -27.09
N PHE A 105 -22.75 -14.01 -28.02
CA PHE A 105 -23.31 -14.27 -29.34
C PHE A 105 -22.43 -13.65 -30.41
N ARG A 106 -22.42 -14.29 -31.59
CA ARG A 106 -21.74 -13.84 -32.79
C ARG A 106 -22.79 -13.63 -33.88
N SER A 107 -22.84 -12.43 -34.41
CA SER A 107 -23.76 -12.04 -35.46
C SER A 107 -23.05 -11.84 -36.79
N GLU A 108 -23.67 -12.33 -37.86
CA GLU A 108 -23.24 -12.14 -39.24
C GLU A 108 -24.44 -11.91 -40.14
N HIS A 109 -24.27 -11.05 -41.14
CA HIS A 109 -25.26 -10.87 -42.20
C HIS A 109 -25.14 -11.98 -43.25
N GLU A 110 -26.28 -12.46 -43.74
CA GLU A 110 -26.31 -13.31 -44.92
C GLU A 110 -25.77 -12.58 -46.15
N GLU A 111 -25.38 -13.31 -47.22
CA GLU A 111 -24.77 -12.71 -48.42
C GLU A 111 -25.59 -11.56 -49.04
N THR A 112 -26.91 -11.62 -48.91
CA THR A 112 -27.90 -10.67 -49.44
C THR A 112 -28.25 -9.54 -48.47
N GLU A 113 -27.71 -9.54 -47.25
CA GLU A 113 -28.04 -8.62 -46.14
C GLU A 113 -29.52 -8.65 -45.72
N ALA A 114 -30.30 -9.62 -46.22
CA ALA A 114 -31.73 -9.70 -45.94
C ALA A 114 -32.03 -10.16 -44.50
N GLN A 115 -31.11 -10.88 -43.87
CA GLN A 115 -31.23 -11.39 -42.50
C GLN A 115 -29.88 -11.34 -41.78
N THR A 116 -29.94 -11.20 -40.46
CA THR A 116 -28.80 -11.31 -39.55
C THR A 116 -28.95 -12.59 -38.74
N THR A 117 -27.92 -13.41 -38.72
CA THR A 117 -27.87 -14.61 -37.87
C THR A 117 -27.28 -14.26 -36.51
N HIS A 118 -27.76 -14.86 -35.43
CA HIS A 118 -27.26 -14.67 -34.07
C HIS A 118 -26.89 -16.02 -33.46
N ALA A 119 -25.64 -16.45 -33.63
CA ALA A 119 -25.18 -17.74 -33.12
C ALA A 119 -24.62 -17.60 -31.70
N LYS A 120 -25.06 -18.47 -30.78
CA LYS A 120 -24.48 -18.55 -29.44
C LYS A 120 -23.01 -18.95 -29.55
N PHE A 121 -22.12 -18.12 -29.04
CA PHE A 121 -20.69 -18.35 -28.98
C PHE A 121 -20.33 -19.12 -27.71
N SER A 122 -19.51 -20.17 -27.86
CA SER A 122 -19.04 -20.99 -26.74
C SER A 122 -17.54 -20.83 -26.56
N LYS A 123 -17.10 -20.92 -25.30
CA LYS A 123 -15.69 -20.95 -24.93
C LYS A 123 -14.95 -22.03 -25.75
N GLN A 124 -13.83 -21.65 -26.34
CA GLN A 124 -13.01 -22.56 -27.13
C GLN A 124 -12.28 -23.57 -26.22
N SER A 125 -11.98 -24.76 -26.76
CA SER A 125 -11.22 -25.80 -26.07
C SER A 125 -10.41 -26.61 -27.10
N PRO A 126 -9.16 -26.99 -26.79
CA PRO A 126 -8.43 -26.74 -25.54
C PRO A 126 -7.87 -25.32 -25.44
N MET A 127 -7.82 -24.77 -24.22
CA MET A 127 -7.08 -23.55 -23.85
C MET A 127 -6.00 -23.88 -22.81
N PHE A 128 -5.07 -22.97 -22.54
CA PHE A 128 -4.08 -23.17 -21.46
C PHE A 128 -4.78 -23.52 -20.13
N PRO A 129 -4.34 -24.54 -19.38
CA PRO A 129 -3.08 -25.29 -19.49
C PRO A 129 -3.16 -26.58 -20.34
N GLN A 130 -4.29 -26.85 -20.99
CA GLN A 130 -4.49 -28.05 -21.83
C GLN A 130 -3.75 -27.95 -23.17
N ARG A 131 -3.30 -26.75 -23.53
CA ARG A 131 -2.37 -26.48 -24.64
C ARG A 131 -1.20 -25.59 -24.15
N PRO A 132 -0.09 -25.53 -24.90
CA PRO A 132 0.95 -24.53 -24.67
C PRO A 132 0.40 -23.10 -24.68
N LEU A 133 0.96 -22.23 -23.82
CA LEU A 133 0.51 -20.85 -23.64
C LEU A 133 0.74 -20.02 -24.91
N VAL A 134 -0.31 -19.37 -25.41
CA VAL A 134 -0.26 -18.36 -26.46
C VAL A 134 -0.57 -16.99 -25.88
N CYS A 135 0.31 -16.01 -26.07
CA CYS A 135 0.10 -14.64 -25.60
C CYS A 135 -0.10 -13.68 -26.77
N THR A 136 -1.00 -12.72 -26.62
CA THR A 136 -1.08 -11.53 -27.47
C THR A 136 -0.57 -10.33 -26.69
N VAL A 137 0.23 -9.49 -27.32
CA VAL A 137 0.72 -8.22 -26.74
C VAL A 137 0.60 -7.08 -27.74
N SER A 138 0.71 -5.84 -27.28
CA SER A 138 0.79 -4.70 -28.19
C SER A 138 2.02 -4.80 -29.09
N SER A 139 1.90 -4.37 -30.35
CA SER A 139 3.05 -4.22 -31.27
C SER A 139 4.02 -3.11 -30.84
N THR A 140 3.62 -2.25 -29.90
CA THR A 140 4.49 -1.22 -29.34
C THR A 140 5.50 -1.88 -28.41
N ASN A 141 6.79 -1.77 -28.75
CA ASN A 141 7.86 -2.38 -27.96
C ASN A 141 7.88 -1.84 -26.52
N CYS A 142 7.95 -2.74 -25.54
CA CYS A 142 8.00 -2.40 -24.13
C CYS A 142 8.85 -3.43 -23.38
N ASP A 143 9.90 -2.97 -22.70
CA ASP A 143 10.84 -3.86 -22.02
C ASP A 143 10.16 -4.69 -20.92
N LEU A 144 9.22 -4.11 -20.17
CA LEU A 144 8.46 -4.86 -19.16
C LEU A 144 7.67 -6.03 -19.79
N VAL A 145 7.05 -5.80 -20.96
CA VAL A 145 6.34 -6.84 -21.71
C VAL A 145 7.32 -7.91 -22.20
N ASN A 146 8.45 -7.50 -22.78
CA ASN A 146 9.48 -8.43 -23.24
C ASN A 146 10.06 -9.29 -22.10
N ASN A 147 10.26 -8.70 -20.92
CA ASN A 147 10.73 -9.39 -19.73
C ASN A 147 9.69 -10.43 -19.25
N ALA A 148 8.41 -10.05 -19.25
CA ALA A 148 7.32 -10.95 -18.92
C ALA A 148 7.22 -12.11 -19.92
N LEU A 149 7.34 -11.86 -21.22
CA LEU A 149 7.33 -12.91 -22.25
C LEU A 149 8.50 -13.90 -22.09
N ARG A 150 9.70 -13.42 -21.71
CA ARG A 150 10.84 -14.31 -21.41
C ARG A 150 10.56 -15.25 -20.23
N LEU A 151 9.87 -14.75 -19.20
CA LEU A 151 9.52 -15.54 -18.02
C LEU A 151 8.33 -16.48 -18.25
N LEU A 152 7.36 -16.07 -19.06
CA LEU A 152 6.20 -16.88 -19.43
C LEU A 152 6.56 -17.98 -20.43
N ALA A 153 7.56 -17.74 -21.28
CA ALA A 153 8.00 -18.62 -22.37
C ALA A 153 6.82 -19.19 -23.20
N PRO A 154 5.92 -18.35 -23.75
CA PRO A 154 4.79 -18.82 -24.54
C PRO A 154 5.27 -19.51 -25.82
N SER A 155 4.52 -20.49 -26.30
CA SER A 155 4.83 -21.17 -27.57
C SER A 155 4.64 -20.26 -28.78
N THR A 156 3.79 -19.23 -28.64
CA THR A 156 3.50 -18.27 -29.70
C THR A 156 3.19 -16.91 -29.09
N VAL A 157 3.76 -15.86 -29.69
CA VAL A 157 3.47 -14.47 -29.35
C VAL A 157 2.82 -13.82 -30.56
N LEU A 158 1.57 -13.40 -30.40
CA LEU A 158 0.84 -12.59 -31.37
C LEU A 158 1.02 -11.10 -31.01
N THR A 159 0.95 -10.23 -32.02
CA THR A 159 1.01 -8.79 -31.82
C THR A 159 -0.21 -8.12 -32.44
N GLY A 160 -0.69 -7.04 -31.82
CA GLY A 160 -1.81 -6.24 -32.33
C GLY A 160 -1.67 -4.77 -31.91
N GLY A 161 -2.49 -3.89 -32.47
CA GLY A 161 -2.45 -2.45 -32.21
C GLY A 161 -3.70 -1.83 -31.61
N ALA A 162 -4.76 -2.61 -31.46
CA ALA A 162 -6.04 -2.16 -30.90
C ALA A 162 -6.44 -3.07 -29.72
N THR A 163 -6.87 -2.48 -28.61
CA THR A 163 -7.05 -3.25 -27.36
C THR A 163 -8.28 -4.14 -27.45
N GLY A 164 -9.37 -3.64 -28.04
CA GLY A 164 -10.61 -4.38 -28.21
C GLY A 164 -10.39 -5.65 -29.03
N THR A 165 -9.69 -5.56 -30.16
CA THR A 165 -9.42 -6.74 -31.02
C THR A 165 -8.46 -7.74 -30.37
N MET A 166 -7.45 -7.28 -29.62
CA MET A 166 -6.54 -8.19 -28.90
C MET A 166 -7.25 -8.95 -27.77
N VAL A 167 -8.12 -8.30 -27.00
CA VAL A 167 -8.93 -8.98 -25.98
C VAL A 167 -9.99 -9.87 -26.62
N LEU A 168 -10.58 -9.47 -27.74
CA LEU A 168 -11.48 -10.33 -28.51
C LEU A 168 -10.75 -11.58 -29.03
N GLY A 169 -9.46 -11.48 -29.38
CA GLY A 169 -8.61 -12.63 -29.69
C GLY A 169 -8.52 -13.64 -28.54
N VAL A 170 -8.47 -13.16 -27.29
CA VAL A 170 -8.51 -14.01 -26.09
C VAL A 170 -9.90 -14.65 -25.92
N ILE A 171 -10.97 -13.88 -26.07
CA ILE A 171 -12.36 -14.36 -25.99
C ILE A 171 -12.63 -15.45 -27.04
N THR A 172 -12.10 -15.27 -28.24
CA THR A 172 -12.28 -16.18 -29.39
C THR A 172 -11.28 -17.33 -29.44
N GLY A 173 -10.37 -17.44 -28.46
CA GLY A 173 -9.42 -18.56 -28.32
C GLY A 173 -8.16 -18.47 -29.21
N HIS A 174 -7.98 -17.39 -29.97
CA HIS A 174 -6.76 -17.14 -30.76
C HIS A 174 -5.52 -17.00 -29.86
N SER A 175 -5.69 -16.50 -28.64
CA SER A 175 -4.67 -16.50 -27.58
C SER A 175 -5.28 -16.86 -26.23
N ASP A 176 -4.43 -17.24 -25.27
CA ASP A 176 -4.84 -17.56 -23.89
C ASP A 176 -4.76 -16.34 -22.97
N ALA A 177 -3.89 -15.39 -23.29
CA ALA A 177 -3.66 -14.20 -22.48
C ALA A 177 -3.33 -12.97 -23.31
N PHE A 178 -3.89 -11.84 -22.89
CA PHE A 178 -3.43 -10.49 -23.27
C PHE A 178 -2.98 -9.75 -22.01
N PHE A 179 -1.85 -9.05 -22.06
CA PHE A 179 -1.41 -8.23 -20.94
C PHE A 179 -0.59 -7.00 -21.33
N ARG A 180 -0.56 -6.00 -20.44
CA ARG A 180 0.20 -4.74 -20.56
C ARG A 180 0.48 -4.13 -19.18
N PHE A 181 1.59 -3.42 -19.04
CA PHE A 181 2.01 -2.80 -17.77
C PHE A 181 1.57 -1.34 -17.58
N LYS A 182 1.60 -0.53 -18.64
CA LYS A 182 1.40 0.93 -18.55
C LYS A 182 -0.05 1.36 -18.81
N ALA A 183 -0.41 2.56 -18.35
CA ALA A 183 -1.59 3.27 -18.82
C ALA A 183 -1.39 3.66 -20.30
N ALA A 184 -2.22 3.12 -21.19
CA ALA A 184 -2.37 3.63 -22.57
C ALA A 184 -3.70 3.13 -23.15
N THR A 185 -4.66 2.90 -22.27
CA THR A 185 -6.01 2.46 -22.61
C THR A 185 -6.97 3.19 -21.70
N ARG A 186 -8.16 3.47 -22.18
CA ARG A 186 -9.23 4.14 -21.44
C ARG A 186 -10.39 3.21 -21.18
N LYS A 187 -11.38 3.68 -20.40
CA LYS A 187 -12.54 2.86 -20.05
C LYS A 187 -13.27 2.31 -21.27
N TRP A 188 -13.44 3.11 -22.32
CA TRP A 188 -14.13 2.68 -23.55
C TRP A 188 -13.44 1.51 -24.26
N ASP A 189 -12.10 1.46 -24.29
CA ASP A 189 -11.33 0.36 -24.91
C ASP A 189 -11.61 -1.03 -24.33
N ILE A 190 -12.05 -1.10 -23.06
CA ILE A 190 -12.21 -2.36 -22.32
C ILE A 190 -13.65 -2.64 -21.91
N CYS A 191 -14.52 -1.62 -21.86
CA CYS A 191 -15.89 -1.74 -21.36
C CYS A 191 -16.74 -2.72 -22.19
N ALA A 192 -16.50 -2.79 -23.50
CA ALA A 192 -17.22 -3.70 -24.39
C ALA A 192 -16.74 -5.15 -24.30
N VAL A 193 -15.47 -5.39 -23.96
CA VAL A 193 -14.87 -6.73 -23.96
C VAL A 193 -14.88 -7.39 -22.57
N GLU A 194 -14.84 -6.61 -21.48
CA GLU A 194 -14.91 -7.12 -20.11
C GLU A 194 -16.16 -7.99 -19.84
N PRO A 195 -17.40 -7.59 -20.17
CA PRO A 195 -18.57 -8.43 -19.89
C PRO A 195 -18.60 -9.69 -20.78
N LEU A 196 -18.03 -9.63 -22.00
CA LEU A 196 -17.96 -10.80 -22.89
C LEU A 196 -17.00 -11.86 -22.35
N ILE A 197 -15.83 -11.46 -21.84
CA ILE A 197 -14.87 -12.41 -21.26
C ILE A 197 -15.40 -12.99 -19.94
N GLU A 198 -16.08 -12.19 -19.12
CA GLU A 198 -16.71 -12.64 -17.87
C GLU A 198 -17.84 -13.64 -18.14
N ALA A 199 -18.64 -13.45 -19.19
CA ALA A 199 -19.69 -14.38 -19.61
C ALA A 199 -19.16 -15.77 -19.98
N LEU A 200 -17.89 -15.88 -20.35
CA LEU A 200 -17.20 -17.16 -20.64
C LEU A 200 -16.44 -17.71 -19.43
N GLY A 201 -16.62 -17.11 -18.24
CA GLY A 201 -15.94 -17.49 -17.00
C GLY A 201 -14.52 -16.92 -16.85
N GLY A 202 -14.12 -16.04 -17.76
CA GLY A 202 -12.81 -15.39 -17.75
C GLY A 202 -12.75 -14.14 -16.88
N LYS A 203 -11.62 -13.43 -16.97
CA LYS A 203 -11.35 -12.20 -16.22
C LYS A 203 -10.60 -11.19 -17.05
N LEU A 204 -10.97 -9.92 -16.89
CA LEU A 204 -10.19 -8.76 -17.30
C LEU A 204 -9.92 -7.90 -16.06
N THR A 205 -8.64 -7.68 -15.74
CA THR A 205 -8.22 -7.01 -14.50
C THR A 205 -7.03 -6.11 -14.74
N GLY A 206 -6.67 -5.28 -13.76
CA GLY A 206 -5.33 -4.69 -13.68
C GLY A 206 -4.24 -5.73 -13.42
N THR A 207 -2.98 -5.28 -13.41
CA THR A 207 -1.78 -6.11 -13.17
C THR A 207 -1.67 -6.68 -11.74
N GLN A 208 -2.55 -6.26 -10.84
CA GLN A 208 -2.68 -6.78 -9.47
C GLN A 208 -3.96 -7.61 -9.26
N GLY A 209 -4.68 -7.95 -10.34
CA GLY A 209 -5.93 -8.70 -10.25
C GLY A 209 -7.14 -7.89 -9.80
N ASN A 210 -7.00 -6.57 -9.62
CA ASN A 210 -8.12 -5.70 -9.28
C ASN A 210 -9.06 -5.52 -10.48
N VAL A 211 -10.36 -5.50 -10.23
CA VAL A 211 -11.37 -5.14 -11.23
C VAL A 211 -11.33 -3.64 -11.56
N TYR A 212 -11.86 -3.27 -12.71
CA TYR A 212 -12.06 -1.86 -13.08
C TYR A 212 -13.37 -1.31 -12.51
N VAL A 213 -13.39 0.01 -12.32
CA VAL A 213 -14.61 0.73 -11.96
C VAL A 213 -14.85 1.78 -13.03
N TYR A 214 -16.08 1.79 -13.55
CA TYR A 214 -16.52 2.65 -14.63
C TYR A 214 -17.33 3.82 -14.07
N ASP A 215 -16.67 4.67 -13.30
CA ASP A 215 -17.27 5.87 -12.71
C ASP A 215 -17.11 7.05 -13.69
N HIS A 216 -18.22 7.49 -14.28
CA HIS A 216 -18.24 8.60 -15.25
C HIS A 216 -18.10 9.98 -14.58
N ILE A 217 -18.32 10.07 -13.26
CA ILE A 217 -18.24 11.32 -12.49
C ILE A 217 -16.85 11.47 -11.88
N ALA A 218 -16.40 10.48 -11.11
CA ALA A 218 -15.15 10.59 -10.37
C ALA A 218 -13.90 10.54 -11.26
N ASN A 219 -14.00 9.96 -12.46
CA ASN A 219 -12.87 9.84 -13.39
C ASN A 219 -12.87 10.88 -14.52
N ALA A 220 -13.84 11.81 -14.54
CA ALA A 220 -13.87 12.84 -15.56
C ALA A 220 -12.71 13.85 -15.34
N PRO A 221 -11.93 14.21 -16.39
CA PRO A 221 -12.05 13.82 -17.80
C PRO A 221 -11.12 12.67 -18.25
N ASP A 222 -10.25 12.14 -17.39
CA ASP A 222 -9.10 11.35 -17.84
C ASP A 222 -9.48 9.92 -18.27
N PHE A 223 -10.41 9.26 -17.59
CA PHE A 223 -10.91 7.90 -17.88
C PHE A 223 -9.82 6.82 -18.14
N ASP A 224 -8.57 7.09 -17.77
CA ASP A 224 -7.43 6.24 -18.03
C ASP A 224 -7.45 4.94 -17.20
N ASN A 225 -6.91 3.87 -17.79
CA ASN A 225 -6.65 2.60 -17.12
C ASN A 225 -5.20 2.57 -16.63
N GLU A 226 -4.96 3.20 -15.48
CA GLU A 226 -3.60 3.41 -14.94
C GLU A 226 -2.85 2.13 -14.52
N ARG A 227 -3.56 1.02 -14.30
CA ARG A 227 -3.04 -0.16 -13.59
C ARG A 227 -2.51 -1.29 -14.49
N GLY A 228 -2.23 -0.99 -15.76
CA GLY A 228 -2.02 -1.98 -16.82
C GLY A 228 -3.25 -2.86 -17.02
N LEU A 229 -3.20 -3.90 -17.86
CA LEU A 229 -4.34 -4.78 -18.18
C LEU A 229 -3.88 -6.24 -18.23
N VAL A 230 -4.74 -7.17 -17.81
CA VAL A 230 -4.60 -8.62 -18.00
C VAL A 230 -5.98 -9.17 -18.37
N ALA A 231 -6.08 -9.86 -19.50
CA ALA A 231 -7.29 -10.54 -19.94
C ALA A 231 -6.99 -12.01 -20.25
N CYS A 232 -7.73 -12.92 -19.61
CA CYS A 232 -7.62 -14.37 -19.80
C CYS A 232 -9.00 -15.02 -19.65
N VAL A 233 -9.32 -16.02 -20.47
CA VAL A 233 -10.53 -16.84 -20.25
C VAL A 233 -10.30 -17.88 -19.15
N GLU A 234 -9.08 -18.41 -19.02
CA GLU A 234 -8.76 -19.46 -18.04
C GLU A 234 -8.17 -18.87 -16.75
N PRO A 235 -8.69 -19.24 -15.56
CA PRO A 235 -8.17 -18.74 -14.28
C PRO A 235 -6.69 -19.05 -14.05
N GLU A 236 -6.21 -20.19 -14.53
CA GLU A 236 -4.81 -20.62 -14.39
C GLU A 236 -3.86 -19.76 -15.24
N ALA A 237 -4.28 -19.39 -16.46
CA ALA A 237 -3.56 -18.43 -17.30
C ALA A 237 -3.50 -17.06 -16.62
N HIS A 238 -4.63 -16.59 -16.09
CA HIS A 238 -4.73 -15.31 -15.39
C HIS A 238 -3.76 -15.23 -14.21
N GLN A 239 -3.77 -16.23 -13.33
CA GLN A 239 -2.89 -16.27 -12.16
C GLN A 239 -1.41 -16.38 -12.56
N THR A 240 -1.10 -17.19 -13.58
CA THR A 240 0.27 -17.34 -14.10
C THR A 240 0.82 -16.01 -14.62
N VAL A 241 0.02 -15.30 -15.43
CA VAL A 241 0.39 -13.99 -15.96
C VAL A 241 0.56 -12.98 -14.82
N LEU A 242 -0.39 -12.86 -13.90
CA LEU A 242 -0.28 -11.94 -12.75
C LEU A 242 0.99 -12.16 -11.93
N ASN A 243 1.34 -13.42 -11.65
CA ASN A 243 2.55 -13.76 -10.90
C ASN A 243 3.82 -13.30 -11.65
N VAL A 244 3.86 -13.44 -12.98
CA VAL A 244 4.98 -12.95 -13.79
C VAL A 244 5.03 -11.43 -13.82
N LEU A 245 3.90 -10.73 -14.01
CA LEU A 245 3.88 -9.27 -14.02
C LEU A 245 4.30 -8.69 -12.67
N ALA A 246 3.84 -9.29 -11.56
CA ALA A 246 4.26 -8.93 -10.22
C ALA A 246 5.78 -9.07 -10.04
N LYS A 247 6.35 -10.18 -10.52
CA LYS A 247 7.79 -10.42 -10.50
C LYS A 247 8.55 -9.37 -11.32
N VAL A 248 8.14 -9.12 -12.57
CA VAL A 248 8.78 -8.15 -13.47
C VAL A 248 8.76 -6.75 -12.88
N ASN A 249 7.61 -6.26 -12.40
CA ASN A 249 7.51 -4.94 -11.76
C ASN A 249 8.48 -4.83 -10.57
N LEU A 250 8.53 -5.86 -9.74
CA LEU A 250 9.38 -5.85 -8.56
C LEU A 250 10.88 -5.90 -8.90
N THR A 251 11.24 -6.59 -9.97
CA THR A 251 12.63 -6.72 -10.45
C THR A 251 13.01 -5.66 -11.49
N SER A 252 12.18 -4.65 -11.71
CA SER A 252 12.52 -3.46 -12.49
C SER A 252 12.92 -2.31 -11.59
N ALA A 253 14.03 -1.66 -11.93
CA ALA A 253 14.47 -0.42 -11.31
C ALA A 253 13.44 0.71 -11.56
N LEU A 254 13.58 1.82 -10.85
CA LEU A 254 12.62 2.94 -10.94
C LEU A 254 12.63 3.63 -12.32
N ASP A 255 13.71 3.50 -13.07
CA ASP A 255 13.83 3.96 -14.46
C ASP A 255 13.30 2.94 -15.50
N GLY A 256 12.75 1.82 -15.04
CA GLY A 256 12.18 0.76 -15.87
C GLY A 256 13.18 -0.30 -16.36
N ARG A 257 14.49 -0.12 -16.15
CA ARG A 257 15.49 -1.13 -16.52
C ARG A 257 15.33 -2.39 -15.67
N GLU A 258 15.58 -3.55 -16.26
CA GLU A 258 15.65 -4.81 -15.51
C GLU A 258 16.85 -4.77 -14.54
N MET A 259 16.64 -5.14 -13.28
CA MET A 259 17.71 -5.33 -12.31
C MET A 259 18.46 -6.65 -12.57
N ALA A 260 19.05 -6.76 -13.76
CA ALA A 260 19.86 -7.88 -14.20
C ALA A 260 21.23 -7.93 -13.46
N PRO A 261 22.02 -9.01 -13.59
CA PRO A 261 23.33 -9.12 -12.95
C PRO A 261 24.24 -7.90 -13.16
N GLN A 262 24.31 -7.38 -14.39
CA GLN A 262 25.09 -6.18 -14.71
C GLN A 262 24.60 -4.94 -13.93
N TRP A 263 23.28 -4.78 -13.78
CA TRP A 263 22.72 -3.67 -13.00
C TRP A 263 23.16 -3.75 -11.53
N PHE A 264 23.12 -4.94 -10.92
CA PHE A 264 23.59 -5.12 -9.55
C PHE A 264 25.10 -4.85 -9.41
N GLN A 265 25.90 -5.30 -10.38
CA GLN A 265 27.33 -4.99 -10.40
C GLN A 265 27.57 -3.48 -10.50
N ASP A 266 26.88 -2.77 -11.40
CA ASP A 266 27.10 -1.35 -11.64
C ASP A 266 26.65 -0.46 -10.46
N PHE A 267 25.52 -0.80 -9.83
CA PHE A 267 24.86 0.11 -8.87
C PHE A 267 24.90 -0.33 -7.41
N VAL A 268 25.18 -1.61 -7.13
CA VAL A 268 25.11 -2.17 -5.77
C VAL A 268 26.44 -2.81 -5.34
N PHE A 269 27.10 -3.55 -6.23
CA PHE A 269 28.33 -4.29 -5.96
C PHE A 269 29.46 -3.96 -6.96
N PRO A 270 29.91 -2.70 -7.08
CA PRO A 270 30.90 -2.30 -8.08
C PRO A 270 32.25 -3.00 -7.94
N ALA A 271 32.56 -3.55 -6.76
CA ALA A 271 33.79 -4.26 -6.47
C ALA A 271 33.73 -5.78 -6.74
N ARG A 272 32.58 -6.34 -7.14
CA ARG A 272 32.41 -7.80 -7.33
C ARG A 272 31.65 -8.11 -8.61
N GLN A 273 32.06 -9.16 -9.30
CA GLN A 273 31.39 -9.59 -10.53
C GLN A 273 30.17 -10.46 -10.21
N VAL A 274 28.98 -9.95 -10.55
CA VAL A 274 27.69 -10.60 -10.31
C VAL A 274 27.37 -11.56 -11.47
N SER A 275 27.16 -12.83 -11.17
CA SER A 275 26.88 -13.87 -12.16
C SER A 275 25.39 -14.09 -12.40
N ALA A 276 24.57 -14.01 -11.35
CA ALA A 276 23.13 -14.24 -11.43
C ALA A 276 22.37 -13.51 -10.31
N VAL A 277 21.10 -13.21 -10.58
CA VAL A 277 20.16 -12.66 -9.59
C VAL A 277 18.85 -13.42 -9.69
N HIS A 278 18.38 -13.93 -8.56
CA HIS A 278 17.18 -14.74 -8.49
C HIS A 278 16.25 -14.24 -7.39
N VAL A 279 14.97 -14.09 -7.71
CA VAL A 279 13.95 -13.88 -6.68
C VAL A 279 13.77 -15.18 -5.93
N VAL A 280 13.90 -15.14 -4.60
CA VAL A 280 13.70 -16.31 -3.74
C VAL A 280 12.24 -16.76 -3.88
N PRO A 281 11.96 -18.02 -4.23
CA PRO A 281 10.59 -18.51 -4.43
C PRO A 281 9.69 -18.24 -3.21
N GLY A 282 8.46 -17.77 -3.48
CA GLY A 282 7.47 -17.48 -2.44
C GLY A 282 7.77 -16.25 -1.57
N SER A 283 8.85 -15.49 -1.83
CA SER A 283 9.21 -14.32 -1.03
C SER A 283 8.53 -13.01 -1.46
N ILE A 284 7.90 -12.99 -2.63
CA ILE A 284 7.21 -11.80 -3.15
C ILE A 284 5.95 -11.56 -2.30
N HIS A 285 5.83 -10.35 -1.75
CA HIS A 285 4.63 -9.90 -1.07
C HIS A 285 4.26 -8.49 -1.55
N GLN A 286 3.04 -8.33 -2.08
CA GLN A 286 2.49 -7.05 -2.51
C GLN A 286 1.54 -6.50 -1.44
N GLY A 287 2.01 -5.48 -0.71
CA GLY A 287 1.20 -4.78 0.29
C GLY A 287 0.53 -3.53 -0.30
N LYS A 288 -0.26 -2.85 0.54
CA LYS A 288 -0.94 -1.60 0.15
C LYS A 288 0.00 -0.38 0.08
N HIS A 289 1.24 -0.53 0.52
CA HIS A 289 2.21 0.56 0.72
C HIS A 289 3.57 0.29 0.07
N SER A 290 3.91 -0.99 -0.15
CA SER A 290 5.13 -1.42 -0.82
C SER A 290 4.94 -2.83 -1.35
N ALA A 291 5.74 -3.19 -2.34
CA ALA A 291 6.01 -4.57 -2.71
C ALA A 291 7.41 -4.95 -2.21
N VAL A 292 7.55 -6.17 -1.68
CA VAL A 292 8.80 -6.66 -1.10
C VAL A 292 9.14 -8.04 -1.64
N ALA A 293 10.44 -8.37 -1.68
CA ALA A 293 10.93 -9.71 -1.97
C ALA A 293 12.32 -9.95 -1.40
N LYS A 294 12.72 -11.22 -1.31
CA LYS A 294 14.11 -11.61 -1.11
C LYS A 294 14.77 -11.90 -2.46
N LEU A 295 16.00 -11.44 -2.63
CA LEU A 295 16.80 -11.66 -3.84
C LEU A 295 18.11 -12.36 -3.49
N ASP A 296 18.38 -13.51 -4.11
CA ASP A 296 19.70 -14.14 -4.08
C ASP A 296 20.56 -13.55 -5.20
N VAL A 297 21.69 -12.95 -4.82
CA VAL A 297 22.70 -12.39 -5.72
C VAL A 297 23.93 -13.30 -5.67
N HIS A 298 24.26 -13.91 -6.80
CA HIS A 298 25.39 -14.82 -6.95
C HIS A 298 26.59 -14.09 -7.53
N PHE A 299 27.78 -14.44 -7.05
CA PHE A 299 29.03 -13.86 -7.52
C PHE A 299 29.90 -14.92 -8.17
N THR A 300 30.73 -14.48 -9.12
CA THR A 300 31.68 -15.37 -9.81
C THR A 300 32.84 -15.82 -8.93
N ASP A 301 33.20 -15.04 -7.91
CA ASP A 301 34.23 -15.40 -6.95
C ASP A 301 33.69 -16.45 -5.98
N SER A 302 34.28 -17.66 -6.04
CA SER A 302 34.02 -18.79 -5.14
C SER A 302 32.59 -19.35 -5.11
N ASP A 303 31.78 -19.09 -6.15
CA ASP A 303 30.36 -19.47 -6.21
C ASP A 303 29.57 -18.99 -4.97
N SER A 304 30.02 -17.87 -4.40
CA SER A 304 29.43 -17.30 -3.20
C SER A 304 28.13 -16.55 -3.55
N LYS A 305 27.21 -16.47 -2.57
CA LYS A 305 25.95 -15.75 -2.71
C LYS A 305 25.66 -14.85 -1.52
N THR A 306 24.84 -13.83 -1.74
CA THR A 306 24.22 -13.04 -0.66
C THR A 306 22.73 -12.90 -0.91
N THR A 307 21.94 -12.86 0.15
CA THR A 307 20.49 -12.61 0.06
C THR A 307 20.18 -11.19 0.52
N LEU A 308 19.42 -10.46 -0.30
CA LEU A 308 18.99 -9.09 -0.05
C LEU A 308 17.49 -9.04 0.19
N PHE A 309 17.05 -8.06 0.97
CA PHE A 309 15.64 -7.68 1.09
C PHE A 309 15.37 -6.45 0.22
N LEU A 310 14.53 -6.63 -0.79
CA LEU A 310 14.06 -5.56 -1.65
C LEU A 310 12.73 -5.02 -1.10
N LYS A 311 12.63 -3.70 -0.98
CA LYS A 311 11.38 -2.98 -0.71
C LYS A 311 11.20 -1.88 -1.76
N LYS A 312 10.09 -1.92 -2.50
CA LYS A 312 9.75 -0.97 -3.55
C LYS A 312 8.39 -0.34 -3.29
N SER A 313 8.36 1.00 -3.27
CA SER A 313 7.16 1.81 -3.17
C SER A 313 7.10 2.71 -4.39
N ALA A 314 6.50 2.21 -5.47
CA ALA A 314 6.26 2.98 -6.69
C ALA A 314 4.76 3.26 -6.83
N ARG A 315 4.38 4.53 -6.94
CA ARG A 315 2.98 4.98 -6.91
C ARG A 315 2.10 4.24 -7.92
N ASN A 316 2.60 4.07 -9.14
CA ASN A 316 1.88 3.41 -10.24
C ASN A 316 1.81 1.87 -10.10
N GLU A 317 2.59 1.31 -9.17
CA GLU A 317 2.62 -0.13 -8.87
C GLU A 317 1.91 -0.45 -7.54
N LEU A 318 1.20 0.50 -6.95
CA LEU A 318 0.48 0.34 -5.68
C LEU A 318 -1.02 0.56 -5.88
N PRO A 319 -1.87 0.02 -4.98
CA PRO A 319 -3.31 0.23 -5.06
C PRO A 319 -3.68 1.72 -5.04
N ALA A 320 -4.62 2.15 -5.89
CA ALA A 320 -4.95 3.57 -5.94
C ALA A 320 -5.56 4.08 -4.63
N ARG A 321 -5.28 5.35 -4.37
CA ARG A 321 -5.75 6.11 -3.20
C ARG A 321 -6.09 7.54 -3.60
N SER A 322 -6.80 8.24 -2.74
CA SER A 322 -7.05 9.67 -2.91
C SER A 322 -5.75 10.48 -2.85
N ALA A 323 -5.73 11.65 -3.49
CA ALA A 323 -4.56 12.54 -3.50
C ALA A 323 -4.06 12.89 -2.09
N ALA A 324 -4.98 13.09 -1.13
CA ALA A 324 -4.62 13.37 0.26
C ALA A 324 -3.89 12.20 0.94
N HIS A 325 -4.32 10.95 0.66
CA HIS A 325 -3.61 9.77 1.14
C HIS A 325 -2.25 9.62 0.46
N TRP A 326 -2.16 9.85 -0.86
CA TRP A 326 -0.89 9.78 -1.58
C TRP A 326 0.15 10.76 -1.05
N LYS A 327 -0.24 12.02 -0.80
CA LYS A 327 0.66 13.02 -0.23
C LYS A 327 1.31 12.55 1.07
N ARG A 328 0.52 11.97 1.97
CA ARG A 328 1.01 11.46 3.26
C ARG A 328 1.86 10.21 3.08
N ASP A 329 1.40 9.27 2.27
CA ASP A 329 2.06 7.99 2.07
C ASP A 329 3.43 8.19 1.36
N ILE A 330 3.53 9.08 0.36
CA ILE A 330 4.81 9.45 -0.29
C ILE A 330 5.78 10.08 0.72
N ALA A 331 5.32 11.00 1.58
CA ALA A 331 6.16 11.58 2.62
C ALA A 331 6.68 10.51 3.61
N SER A 332 5.85 9.50 3.92
CA SER A 332 6.20 8.33 4.73
C SER A 332 7.33 7.51 4.09
N TYR A 333 7.20 7.17 2.80
CA TYR A 333 8.20 6.39 2.07
C TYR A 333 9.50 7.15 1.86
N ARG A 334 9.40 8.46 1.58
CA ARG A 334 10.54 9.38 1.51
C ARG A 334 11.32 9.36 2.82
N THR A 335 10.64 9.47 3.95
CA THR A 335 11.28 9.48 5.28
C THR A 335 12.08 8.20 5.49
N GLU A 336 11.51 7.03 5.20
CA GLU A 336 12.21 5.75 5.38
C GLU A 336 13.42 5.62 4.44
N ALA A 337 13.26 5.95 3.16
CA ALA A 337 14.36 5.91 2.18
C ALA A 337 15.50 6.87 2.59
N THR A 338 15.14 8.10 2.99
CA THR A 338 16.09 9.11 3.46
C THR A 338 16.76 8.71 4.77
N PHE A 339 16.05 8.07 5.71
CA PHE A 339 16.64 7.54 6.94
C PHE A 339 17.77 6.55 6.62
N TYR A 340 17.50 5.57 5.76
CA TYR A 340 18.50 4.57 5.36
C TYR A 340 19.65 5.17 4.56
N ALA A 341 19.38 6.11 3.64
CA ALA A 341 20.41 6.75 2.85
C ALA A 341 21.33 7.64 3.71
N ASN A 342 20.76 8.46 4.60
CA ASN A 342 21.46 9.63 5.15
C ASN A 342 21.75 9.55 6.66
N PHE A 343 21.10 8.65 7.40
CA PHE A 343 21.21 8.58 8.87
C PHE A 343 21.74 7.24 9.38
N ALA A 344 21.44 6.14 8.68
CA ALA A 344 21.78 4.79 9.16
C ALA A 344 23.28 4.61 9.47
N SER A 345 24.18 5.06 8.59
CA SER A 345 25.63 4.94 8.80
C SER A 345 26.09 5.70 10.04
N SER A 346 25.67 6.96 10.20
CA SER A 346 26.00 7.79 11.36
C SER A 346 25.51 7.16 12.67
N LEU A 347 24.30 6.58 12.68
CA LEU A 347 23.77 5.89 13.86
C LEU A 347 24.50 4.57 14.16
N GLN A 348 24.86 3.80 13.12
CA GLN A 348 25.64 2.57 13.26
C GLN A 348 27.03 2.83 13.84
N THR A 349 27.73 3.89 13.41
CA THR A 349 29.04 4.27 13.98
C THR A 349 28.94 4.67 15.45
N ARG A 350 27.76 5.14 15.89
CA ARG A 350 27.44 5.41 17.30
C ARG A 350 26.80 4.20 17.99
N GLY A 351 26.87 3.00 17.41
CA GLY A 351 26.53 1.74 18.05
C GLY A 351 25.06 1.35 18.00
N VAL A 352 24.21 2.04 17.22
CA VAL A 352 22.81 1.64 17.01
C VAL A 352 22.76 0.45 16.04
N SER A 353 22.09 -0.63 16.43
CA SER A 353 21.90 -1.80 15.57
C SER A 353 20.81 -1.52 14.53
N LEU A 354 21.18 -1.47 13.25
CA LEU A 354 20.25 -1.20 12.15
C LEU A 354 20.43 -2.22 11.05
N ILE A 355 19.35 -2.52 10.32
CA ILE A 355 19.42 -3.24 9.05
C ILE A 355 20.31 -2.43 8.11
N ARG A 356 21.41 -3.00 7.66
CA ARG A 356 22.36 -2.34 6.77
C ARG A 356 21.71 -2.08 5.40
N PRO A 357 21.68 -0.82 4.94
CA PRO A 357 21.28 -0.51 3.59
C PRO A 357 22.43 -0.81 2.62
N LEU A 358 22.14 -1.46 1.50
CA LEU A 358 23.09 -1.67 0.40
C LEU A 358 22.86 -0.65 -0.71
N ALA A 359 21.60 -0.36 -1.00
CA ALA A 359 21.27 0.69 -1.95
C ALA A 359 19.92 1.34 -1.66
N VAL A 360 19.82 2.63 -1.97
CA VAL A 360 18.57 3.39 -1.93
C VAL A 360 18.48 4.22 -3.21
N PHE A 361 17.35 4.15 -3.89
CA PHE A 361 17.05 4.92 -5.09
C PHE A 361 15.72 5.65 -4.94
N GLN A 362 15.64 6.82 -5.55
CA GLN A 362 14.43 7.61 -5.65
C GLN A 362 14.16 7.97 -7.10
N SER A 363 12.91 8.22 -7.46
CA SER A 363 12.57 8.86 -8.72
C SER A 363 11.38 9.81 -8.59
N ASP A 364 11.36 10.85 -9.43
CA ASP A 364 10.19 11.71 -9.60
C ASP A 364 9.12 11.04 -10.48
N ALA A 365 8.00 11.74 -10.70
CA ALA A 365 6.91 11.30 -11.57
C ALA A 365 7.31 11.20 -13.06
N ALA A 366 8.33 11.94 -13.49
CA ALA A 366 8.85 11.91 -14.85
C ALA A 366 9.81 10.73 -15.10
N GLY A 367 10.18 9.99 -14.05
CA GLY A 367 11.09 8.85 -14.12
C GLY A 367 12.56 9.23 -14.03
N HIS A 368 12.90 10.45 -13.63
CA HIS A 368 14.29 10.80 -13.33
C HIS A 368 14.71 10.10 -12.04
N CYS A 369 15.61 9.14 -12.17
CA CYS A 369 16.07 8.31 -11.06
C CYS A 369 17.42 8.81 -10.53
N THR A 370 17.59 8.80 -9.21
CA THR A 370 18.87 9.06 -8.56
C THR A 370 19.85 7.90 -8.81
N ARG A 371 21.15 8.11 -8.60
CA ARG A 371 22.07 7.01 -8.30
C ARG A 371 21.78 6.41 -6.92
N ASN A 372 22.59 5.42 -6.55
CA ASN A 372 22.53 4.80 -5.23
C ASN A 372 22.94 5.82 -4.15
N LEU A 373 21.94 6.33 -3.41
CA LEU A 373 22.11 7.35 -2.37
C LEU A 373 22.96 6.88 -1.18
N VAL A 374 23.11 5.57 -0.97
CA VAL A 374 24.00 5.02 0.07
C VAL A 374 25.48 5.19 -0.31
N ALA A 375 25.78 5.27 -1.61
CA ALA A 375 27.14 5.40 -2.13
C ALA A 375 27.52 6.83 -2.52
N THR A 376 26.57 7.77 -2.51
CA THR A 376 26.76 9.15 -3.00
C THR A 376 26.16 10.18 -2.05
N ASP A 377 26.98 11.07 -1.50
CA ASP A 377 26.54 12.04 -0.48
C ASP A 377 25.83 13.30 -1.03
N THR A 378 25.78 13.50 -2.36
CA THR A 378 25.42 14.81 -2.96
C THR A 378 24.23 14.80 -3.90
N GLU A 379 23.63 13.66 -4.19
CA GLU A 379 22.55 13.55 -5.17
C GLU A 379 21.18 13.67 -4.48
N MET A 380 20.31 14.53 -5.00
CA MET A 380 18.95 14.71 -4.48
C MET A 380 17.92 14.65 -5.61
N CYS A 381 16.81 13.99 -5.33
CA CYS A 381 15.58 14.12 -6.11
C CYS A 381 14.72 15.22 -5.46
N SER A 382 14.32 16.24 -6.21
CA SER A 382 13.59 17.38 -5.66
C SER A 382 12.17 17.02 -5.20
N ASP A 383 11.49 16.15 -5.95
CA ASP A 383 10.12 15.72 -5.66
C ASP A 383 9.94 14.21 -5.93
N PRO A 384 10.50 13.35 -5.05
CA PRO A 384 10.47 11.92 -5.27
C PRO A 384 9.06 11.36 -5.00
N GLU A 385 8.54 10.59 -5.95
CA GLU A 385 7.28 9.85 -5.82
C GLU A 385 7.47 8.34 -5.65
N ASN A 386 8.63 7.83 -6.10
CA ASN A 386 8.92 6.39 -6.10
C ASN A 386 10.22 6.10 -5.35
N PHE A 387 10.26 4.98 -4.64
CA PHE A 387 11.35 4.60 -3.74
C PHE A 387 11.69 3.12 -3.90
N LEU A 388 12.98 2.80 -3.95
CA LEU A 388 13.50 1.44 -3.98
C LEU A 388 14.64 1.32 -2.97
N MET A 389 14.55 0.34 -2.08
CA MET A 389 15.56 0.04 -1.08
C MET A 389 16.00 -1.41 -1.22
N LEU A 390 17.31 -1.62 -1.23
CA LEU A 390 17.96 -2.93 -1.12
C LEU A 390 18.67 -2.97 0.22
N LEU A 391 18.14 -3.76 1.13
CA LEU A 391 18.62 -3.92 2.50
C LEU A 391 19.24 -5.30 2.67
N GLU A 392 20.08 -5.47 3.68
CA GLU A 392 20.55 -6.81 4.02
C GLU A 392 19.37 -7.69 4.48
N CYS A 393 19.38 -8.96 4.10
CA CYS A 393 18.43 -9.92 4.65
C CYS A 393 18.98 -10.51 5.94
N LEU A 394 18.37 -10.16 7.08
CA LEU A 394 18.72 -10.75 8.38
C LEU A 394 18.59 -12.29 8.32
N GLY A 395 19.54 -12.99 8.94
CA GLY A 395 19.55 -14.46 9.01
C GLY A 395 20.01 -15.20 7.74
N ALA A 396 20.43 -14.51 6.67
CA ALA A 396 20.82 -15.15 5.41
C ALA A 396 22.15 -15.92 5.45
N THR A 397 22.98 -15.74 6.47
CA THR A 397 24.34 -16.28 6.55
C THR A 397 24.44 -17.69 7.15
N SER A 398 23.35 -18.26 7.69
CA SER A 398 23.34 -19.65 8.16
C SER A 398 21.93 -20.25 8.11
N PRO A 399 21.67 -21.27 7.27
CA PRO A 399 20.35 -21.92 7.18
C PRO A 399 20.00 -22.80 8.40
N GLU A 400 20.95 -23.09 9.29
CA GLU A 400 20.75 -23.93 10.49
C GLU A 400 20.39 -23.13 11.75
N LEU A 401 20.48 -21.80 11.72
CA LEU A 401 20.14 -20.94 12.85
C LEU A 401 19.06 -19.94 12.41
N VAL A 402 17.83 -20.15 12.89
CA VAL A 402 16.84 -19.07 12.93
C VAL A 402 17.46 -17.99 13.82
N ASN A 403 18.00 -16.93 13.21
CA ASN A 403 18.76 -15.94 13.95
C ASN A 403 17.89 -14.83 14.52
N TYR A 404 16.67 -14.63 14.00
CA TYR A 404 15.80 -13.54 14.41
C TYR A 404 14.33 -13.98 14.48
N GLU A 405 13.64 -13.51 15.51
CA GLU A 405 12.25 -13.79 15.82
C GLU A 405 11.46 -12.48 15.89
N ALA A 406 10.21 -12.54 15.42
CA ALA A 406 9.22 -11.53 15.78
C ALA A 406 8.62 -11.92 17.13
N ALA A 407 8.52 -10.95 18.04
CA ALA A 407 7.76 -11.12 19.27
C ALA A 407 6.44 -10.35 19.13
N ASP A 408 5.36 -10.96 19.60
CA ASP A 408 4.15 -10.22 19.96
C ASP A 408 4.21 -9.93 21.48
N CYS A 409 3.34 -9.06 21.99
CA CYS A 409 3.09 -8.81 23.43
C CYS A 409 4.28 -9.12 24.36
N LEU A 410 5.25 -8.20 24.42
CA LEU A 410 6.56 -8.36 25.03
C LEU A 410 6.48 -8.61 26.54
N GLU A 411 7.15 -9.67 26.98
CA GLU A 411 7.43 -9.93 28.39
C GLU A 411 8.69 -9.18 28.85
N LEU A 412 9.12 -9.38 30.10
CA LEU A 412 10.08 -8.49 30.77
C LEU A 412 11.43 -8.37 30.05
N ASP A 413 12.02 -9.50 29.66
CA ASP A 413 13.35 -9.51 29.05
C ASP A 413 13.34 -8.81 27.68
N ASP A 414 12.37 -9.14 26.83
CA ASP A 414 12.21 -8.50 25.51
C ASP A 414 11.89 -7.00 25.65
N THR A 415 11.08 -6.63 26.65
CA THR A 415 10.80 -5.22 26.96
C THR A 415 12.07 -4.47 27.34
N ARG A 416 12.92 -5.05 28.20
CA ARG A 416 14.21 -4.45 28.59
C ARG A 416 15.18 -4.34 27.41
N GLN A 417 15.19 -5.31 26.51
CA GLN A 417 16.01 -5.23 25.29
C GLN A 417 15.52 -4.11 24.36
N ALA A 418 14.21 -3.96 24.19
CA ALA A 418 13.61 -2.88 23.40
C ALA A 418 13.86 -1.50 24.03
N LEU A 419 13.77 -1.35 25.36
CA LEU A 419 14.10 -0.10 26.06
C LEU A 419 15.59 0.23 25.98
N SER A 420 16.47 -0.77 26.07
CA SER A 420 17.91 -0.59 25.90
C SER A 420 18.26 -0.12 24.49
N TYR A 421 17.56 -0.67 23.48
CA TYR A 421 17.67 -0.21 22.10
C TYR A 421 17.26 1.26 21.96
N LEU A 422 16.10 1.65 22.51
CA LEU A 422 15.64 3.04 22.47
C LEU A 422 16.61 3.99 23.17
N ALA A 423 17.09 3.64 24.36
CA ALA A 423 18.08 4.43 25.08
C ALA A 423 19.33 4.68 24.22
N ASN A 424 19.80 3.65 23.50
CA ASN A 424 20.93 3.77 22.61
C ASN A 424 20.65 4.63 21.36
N LEU A 425 19.49 4.44 20.71
CA LEU A 425 19.04 5.27 19.59
C LEU A 425 18.98 6.74 20.00
N HIS A 426 18.30 7.04 21.11
CA HIS A 426 18.07 8.40 21.56
C HIS A 426 19.38 9.09 21.98
N ALA A 427 20.27 8.39 22.69
CA ALA A 427 21.58 8.93 23.03
C ALA A 427 22.45 9.21 21.79
N SER A 428 22.25 8.45 20.71
CA SER A 428 23.04 8.53 19.47
C SER A 428 22.71 9.73 18.58
N THR A 429 21.75 10.58 18.95
CA THR A 429 21.57 11.90 18.30
C THR A 429 21.36 13.05 19.28
N TRP A 430 21.25 12.74 20.58
CA TRP A 430 21.17 13.74 21.64
C TRP A 430 22.37 14.69 21.60
N GLY A 431 22.10 15.99 21.65
CA GLY A 431 23.11 17.04 21.62
C GLY A 431 23.92 17.12 20.31
N GLN A 432 23.49 16.46 19.23
CA GLN A 432 24.14 16.56 17.91
C GLN A 432 23.40 17.59 17.04
N GLU A 433 23.74 18.86 17.18
CA GLU A 433 23.05 19.96 16.48
C GLU A 433 22.96 19.75 14.97
N ASN A 434 24.08 19.44 14.30
CA ASN A 434 24.11 19.20 12.85
C ASN A 434 23.22 18.02 12.42
N LEU A 435 23.20 16.94 13.20
CA LEU A 435 22.43 15.75 12.85
C LEU A 435 20.93 15.97 13.11
N LEU A 436 20.58 16.74 14.14
CA LEU A 436 19.20 17.11 14.45
C LEU A 436 18.64 18.15 13.49
N GLU A 437 19.45 19.12 13.06
CA GLU A 437 19.07 20.08 12.01
C GLU A 437 18.82 19.34 10.68
N LYS A 438 19.72 18.41 10.32
CA LYS A 438 19.51 17.52 9.16
C LYS A 438 18.24 16.68 9.32
N ALA A 439 18.00 16.08 10.48
CA ALA A 439 16.76 15.31 10.73
C ALA A 439 15.51 16.19 10.63
N GLY A 440 15.54 17.42 11.14
CA GLY A 440 14.41 18.35 11.09
C GLY A 440 14.07 18.84 9.69
N THR A 441 15.02 18.76 8.75
CA THR A 441 14.86 19.17 7.35
C THR A 441 14.55 18.00 6.40
N GLU A 442 15.15 16.85 6.65
CA GLU A 442 15.09 15.69 5.74
C GLU A 442 14.13 14.58 6.20
N LEU A 443 13.83 14.48 7.49
CA LEU A 443 12.84 13.55 8.07
C LEU A 443 11.58 14.32 8.51
N TRP A 444 10.73 13.71 9.34
CA TRP A 444 9.60 14.43 9.91
C TRP A 444 10.07 15.48 10.94
N PRO A 445 9.69 16.76 10.80
CA PRO A 445 10.00 17.78 11.81
C PRO A 445 9.30 17.50 13.15
N ALA A 446 8.09 16.94 13.07
CA ALA A 446 7.38 16.33 14.19
C ALA A 446 7.23 14.83 13.87
N ALA A 447 8.08 14.03 14.51
CA ALA A 447 8.03 12.58 14.42
C ALA A 447 6.71 12.02 14.94
N CYS A 448 6.57 10.69 14.89
CA CYS A 448 5.40 9.96 15.33
C CYS A 448 4.17 10.18 14.45
N TRP A 449 3.63 9.09 13.90
CA TRP A 449 2.41 9.18 13.08
C TRP A 449 1.17 9.64 13.87
N TRP A 450 1.21 9.43 15.18
CA TRP A 450 0.14 9.71 16.14
C TRP A 450 0.27 11.08 16.81
N ALA A 451 1.31 11.87 16.49
CA ALA A 451 1.49 13.20 17.08
C ALA A 451 0.35 14.16 16.69
N PHE A 452 -0.05 15.04 17.61
CA PHE A 452 -1.14 15.98 17.41
C PHE A 452 -0.94 16.91 16.20
N PRO A 453 0.25 17.50 15.94
CA PRO A 453 0.47 18.33 14.76
C PRO A 453 0.25 17.60 13.43
N LYS A 454 0.34 16.26 13.43
CA LYS A 454 0.14 15.43 12.23
C LYS A 454 -1.31 15.00 12.03
N ARG A 455 -2.06 14.79 13.12
CA ARG A 455 -3.46 14.32 13.10
C ARG A 455 -4.47 15.48 13.07
N GLY A 456 -4.13 16.58 13.74
CA GLY A 456 -4.88 17.83 13.75
C GLY A 456 -6.18 17.83 14.55
N GLU A 457 -6.79 19.01 14.62
CA GLU A 457 -7.99 19.29 15.41
C GLU A 457 -9.24 18.57 14.90
N LYS A 458 -9.34 18.34 13.58
CA LYS A 458 -10.50 17.63 12.99
C LYS A 458 -10.66 16.21 13.50
N GLU A 459 -9.55 15.51 13.72
CA GLU A 459 -9.60 14.19 14.34
C GLU A 459 -9.89 14.32 15.83
N LEU A 460 -9.23 15.23 16.53
CA LEU A 460 -9.43 15.46 17.97
C LEU A 460 -10.89 15.75 18.32
N ALA A 461 -11.58 16.57 17.53
CA ALA A 461 -12.98 16.94 17.75
C ALA A 461 -13.93 15.73 17.81
N GLN A 462 -13.57 14.60 17.20
CA GLN A 462 -14.39 13.38 17.26
C GLN A 462 -14.43 12.75 18.67
N ALA A 463 -13.53 13.14 19.58
CA ALA A 463 -13.53 12.61 20.94
C ALA A 463 -14.83 12.89 21.69
N SER A 464 -15.52 14.01 21.41
CA SER A 464 -16.83 14.34 22.00
C SER A 464 -17.93 13.36 21.60
N ASP A 465 -17.81 12.73 20.42
CA ASP A 465 -18.78 11.76 19.93
C ASP A 465 -18.38 10.32 20.26
N VAL A 466 -17.08 10.02 20.14
CA VAL A 466 -16.53 8.67 20.31
C VAL A 466 -16.57 8.26 21.78
N TRP A 467 -16.21 9.16 22.70
CA TRP A 467 -16.10 8.80 24.11
C TRP A 467 -17.44 8.42 24.77
N PRO A 468 -18.55 9.16 24.60
CA PRO A 468 -19.83 8.74 25.17
C PRO A 468 -20.32 7.40 24.63
N GLN A 469 -20.00 7.07 23.37
CA GLN A 469 -20.31 5.75 22.79
C GLN A 469 -19.47 4.65 23.46
N MET A 470 -18.18 4.90 23.65
CA MET A 470 -17.27 3.99 24.34
C MET A 470 -17.75 3.70 25.77
N LEU A 471 -18.08 4.75 26.52
CA LEU A 471 -18.56 4.65 27.90
C LEU A 471 -19.79 3.74 28.01
N ARG A 472 -20.78 3.91 27.13
CA ARG A 472 -21.98 3.04 27.07
C ARG A 472 -21.65 1.60 26.66
N ASN A 473 -20.81 1.42 25.65
CA ASN A 473 -20.46 0.08 25.14
C ASN A 473 -19.63 -0.74 26.14
N TRP A 474 -18.93 -0.07 27.06
CA TRP A 474 -18.01 -0.67 28.02
C TRP A 474 -18.47 -0.54 29.47
N GLU A 475 -19.68 -0.04 29.73
CA GLU A 475 -20.26 0.21 31.06
C GLU A 475 -20.01 -0.97 32.02
N LYS A 476 -20.43 -2.18 31.64
CA LYS A 476 -20.24 -3.39 32.47
C LYS A 476 -18.78 -3.71 32.79
N VAL A 477 -17.86 -3.41 31.88
CA VAL A 477 -16.43 -3.62 32.11
C VAL A 477 -15.93 -2.55 33.06
N PHE A 478 -16.22 -1.28 32.79
CA PHE A 478 -15.72 -0.17 33.59
C PHE A 478 -16.29 -0.16 35.02
N GLU A 479 -17.56 -0.52 35.22
CA GLU A 479 -18.17 -0.63 36.55
C GLU A 479 -17.59 -1.79 37.38
N ALA A 480 -17.13 -2.86 36.73
CA ALA A 480 -16.53 -4.01 37.40
C ALA A 480 -15.05 -3.78 37.78
N GLU A 481 -14.39 -2.78 37.19
CA GLU A 481 -12.97 -2.52 37.35
C GLU A 481 -12.70 -1.53 38.50
N SER A 482 -12.28 -2.06 39.66
CA SER A 482 -12.01 -1.26 40.86
C SER A 482 -10.86 -0.25 40.70
N SER A 483 -10.07 -0.37 39.64
CA SER A 483 -8.94 0.52 39.33
C SER A 483 -9.36 1.81 38.61
N LEU A 484 -10.63 1.90 38.17
CA LEU A 484 -11.19 3.06 37.50
C LEU A 484 -12.00 3.93 38.49
N PRO A 485 -12.04 5.26 38.27
CA PRO A 485 -12.97 6.12 39.01
C PRO A 485 -14.42 5.80 38.61
N PRO A 486 -15.41 6.29 39.37
CA PRO A 486 -16.81 6.16 39.01
C PRO A 486 -17.11 6.66 37.59
N THR A 487 -18.02 5.99 36.88
CA THR A 487 -18.41 6.30 35.50
C THR A 487 -18.76 7.79 35.30
N ALA A 488 -19.36 8.44 36.30
CA ALA A 488 -19.68 9.87 36.27
C ALA A 488 -18.44 10.78 36.11
N GLU A 489 -17.31 10.43 36.72
CA GLU A 489 -16.05 11.20 36.56
C GLU A 489 -15.40 10.96 35.19
N LEU A 490 -15.74 9.83 34.56
CA LEU A 490 -15.28 9.48 33.24
C LEU A 490 -16.08 10.18 32.13
N GLU A 491 -17.30 10.66 32.36
CA GLU A 491 -18.16 11.27 31.32
C GLU A 491 -17.45 12.39 30.54
N SER A 492 -16.72 13.25 31.25
CA SER A 492 -16.02 14.42 30.68
C SER A 492 -14.69 14.10 30.01
N LEU A 493 -14.25 12.84 29.95
CA LEU A 493 -12.88 12.50 29.53
C LEU A 493 -12.57 12.93 28.08
N GLY A 494 -13.55 12.77 27.18
CA GLY A 494 -13.43 13.24 25.79
C GLY A 494 -13.25 14.77 25.70
N GLU A 495 -14.03 15.52 26.47
CA GLU A 495 -14.00 16.99 26.50
C GLU A 495 -12.71 17.52 27.12
N ARG A 496 -12.26 16.93 28.24
CA ARG A 496 -10.96 17.26 28.86
C ARG A 496 -9.79 17.00 27.92
N MET A 497 -9.82 15.88 27.16
CA MET A 497 -8.77 15.64 26.17
C MET A 497 -8.77 16.74 25.08
N ILE A 498 -9.94 17.16 24.59
CA ILE A 498 -10.03 18.27 23.63
C ILE A 498 -9.44 19.56 24.23
N GLU A 499 -9.77 19.88 25.48
CA GLU A 499 -9.31 21.09 26.18
C GLU A 499 -7.79 21.13 26.39
N HIS A 500 -7.17 19.98 26.68
CA HIS A 500 -5.76 19.90 27.08
C HIS A 500 -4.80 19.49 25.96
N ALA A 501 -5.28 18.95 24.82
CA ALA A 501 -4.43 18.38 23.77
C ALA A 501 -3.36 19.35 23.24
N ALA A 502 -3.71 20.61 23.00
CA ALA A 502 -2.75 21.60 22.51
C ALA A 502 -1.63 21.90 23.52
N TYR A 503 -1.98 21.98 24.81
CA TYR A 503 -1.02 22.16 25.90
C TYR A 503 -0.11 20.94 26.08
N ILE A 504 -0.67 19.73 26.00
CA ILE A 504 0.11 18.48 26.07
C ILE A 504 1.12 18.44 24.93
N SER A 505 0.69 18.72 23.70
CA SER A 505 1.56 18.71 22.52
C SER A 505 2.67 19.77 22.58
N SER A 506 2.37 20.98 23.07
CA SER A 506 3.39 22.01 23.24
C SER A 506 4.43 21.64 24.30
N CYS A 507 4.03 20.98 25.39
CA CYS A 507 4.95 20.48 26.41
C CYS A 507 5.89 19.38 25.89
N LEU A 508 5.50 18.66 24.85
CA LEU A 508 6.33 17.63 24.19
C LEU A 508 7.28 18.20 23.14
N SER A 509 7.28 19.52 22.94
CA SER A 509 8.20 20.22 22.05
C SER A 509 9.31 20.88 22.87
N ASN A 510 10.49 20.26 22.93
CA ASN A 510 11.65 20.81 23.62
C ASN A 510 12.95 20.54 22.85
N ALA A 511 13.46 21.57 22.18
CA ALA A 511 14.65 21.48 21.33
C ALA A 511 15.91 21.00 22.07
N ALA A 512 16.08 21.33 23.35
CA ALA A 512 17.26 20.94 24.13
C ALA A 512 17.29 19.45 24.49
N LEU A 513 16.13 18.81 24.49
CA LEU A 513 15.95 17.39 24.82
C LEU A 513 15.62 16.55 23.57
N SER A 514 15.59 17.18 22.39
CA SER A 514 15.25 16.54 21.15
C SER A 514 16.30 15.52 20.72
N THR A 515 15.80 14.43 20.15
CA THR A 515 16.56 13.35 19.56
C THR A 515 15.84 12.87 18.29
N VAL A 516 16.48 12.02 17.50
CA VAL A 516 15.82 11.23 16.47
C VAL A 516 15.07 10.09 17.14
N VAL A 517 13.77 10.04 16.92
CA VAL A 517 12.87 8.98 17.39
C VAL A 517 12.39 8.16 16.19
N HIS A 518 12.05 6.89 16.42
CA HIS A 518 11.50 5.98 15.43
C HIS A 518 10.08 6.37 15.02
N GLY A 519 9.25 6.78 15.99
CA GLY A 519 7.91 7.34 15.76
C GLY A 519 6.78 6.33 15.57
N ASP A 520 7.09 5.06 15.35
CA ASP A 520 6.15 3.93 15.41
C ASP A 520 6.82 2.72 16.10
N PHE A 521 7.47 2.95 17.24
CA PHE A 521 8.26 1.93 17.92
C PHE A 521 7.39 0.92 18.68
N LYS A 522 7.06 -0.18 18.01
CA LYS A 522 6.21 -1.26 18.52
C LYS A 522 6.79 -2.63 18.14
N SER A 523 6.43 -3.66 18.86
CA SER A 523 6.85 -5.06 18.67
C SER A 523 6.78 -5.54 17.21
N ALA A 524 5.72 -5.19 16.47
CA ALA A 524 5.57 -5.54 15.05
C ALA A 524 6.64 -4.93 14.12
N ASN A 525 7.40 -3.95 14.60
CA ASN A 525 8.49 -3.27 13.88
C ASN A 525 9.88 -3.65 14.44
N LEU A 526 9.95 -4.71 15.26
CA LEU A 526 11.19 -5.20 15.89
C LEU A 526 11.48 -6.65 15.49
N PHE A 527 12.76 -6.94 15.30
CA PHE A 527 13.30 -8.29 15.31
C PHE A 527 14.15 -8.49 16.56
N PHE A 528 14.03 -9.66 17.18
CA PHE A 528 14.83 -10.09 18.32
C PHE A 528 15.77 -11.20 17.89
N GLU A 529 17.06 -11.04 18.13
CA GLU A 529 18.04 -12.09 17.85
C GLU A 529 17.77 -13.31 18.76
N SER A 530 17.74 -14.53 18.22
CA SER A 530 17.17 -15.70 18.91
C SER A 530 17.89 -16.12 20.21
N GLN A 531 19.17 -15.77 20.40
CA GLN A 531 19.94 -16.16 21.59
C GLN A 531 20.11 -15.00 22.58
N SER A 532 20.62 -13.88 22.09
CA SER A 532 20.92 -12.66 22.83
C SER A 532 19.72 -11.75 23.04
N ARG A 533 18.61 -11.98 22.31
CA ARG A 533 17.43 -11.11 22.26
C ARG A 533 17.75 -9.67 21.88
N LYS A 534 18.89 -9.43 21.23
CA LYS A 534 19.26 -8.09 20.75
C LYS A 534 18.24 -7.63 19.73
N VAL A 535 17.83 -6.37 19.86
CA VAL A 535 16.78 -5.78 19.03
C VAL A 535 17.37 -5.11 17.80
N ILE A 536 16.71 -5.31 16.66
CA ILE A 536 16.87 -4.50 15.45
C ILE A 536 15.50 -3.96 15.07
N ALA A 537 15.38 -2.64 14.93
CA ALA A 537 14.16 -1.99 14.48
C ALA A 537 14.15 -1.76 12.96
N PHE A 538 12.95 -1.79 12.38
CA PHE A 538 12.70 -1.51 10.97
C PHE A 538 11.40 -0.70 10.80
N ASP A 539 11.10 -0.28 9.58
CA ASP A 539 9.96 0.59 9.26
C ASP A 539 10.10 2.02 9.82
N TRP A 540 11.15 2.73 9.36
CA TRP A 540 11.51 4.09 9.76
C TRP A 540 10.66 5.20 9.14
N GLN A 541 9.47 4.85 8.64
CA GLN A 541 8.55 5.73 7.91
C GLN A 541 8.06 6.95 8.69
N TRP A 542 8.08 6.85 10.02
CA TRP A 542 7.59 7.88 10.93
C TRP A 542 8.69 8.52 11.78
N SER A 543 9.93 8.26 11.41
CA SER A 543 11.11 8.77 12.11
C SER A 543 11.30 10.27 11.89
N GLY A 544 11.90 10.92 12.87
CA GLY A 544 12.10 12.36 12.84
C GLY A 544 12.52 12.91 14.18
N VAL A 545 12.37 14.21 14.36
CA VAL A 545 12.75 14.90 15.60
C VAL A 545 11.62 14.79 16.63
N GLY A 546 11.98 14.44 17.86
CA GLY A 546 11.05 14.35 19.00
C GLY A 546 11.75 14.06 20.33
N LEU A 547 10.97 13.86 21.39
CA LEU A 547 11.49 13.42 22.68
C LEU A 547 11.54 11.89 22.73
N GLY A 548 12.63 11.33 23.25
CA GLY A 548 12.75 9.87 23.41
C GLY A 548 11.63 9.23 24.25
N ALA A 549 11.00 10.00 25.12
CA ALA A 549 9.81 9.59 25.88
C ALA A 549 8.62 9.19 24.99
N MET A 550 8.54 9.70 23.75
CA MET A 550 7.47 9.37 22.81
C MET A 550 7.57 7.92 22.31
N ASP A 551 8.76 7.44 21.98
CA ASP A 551 8.96 6.04 21.60
C ASP A 551 8.76 5.10 22.80
N VAL A 552 9.19 5.50 24.01
CA VAL A 552 8.93 4.74 25.23
C VAL A 552 7.43 4.60 25.48
N ALA A 553 6.68 5.71 25.35
CA ALA A 553 5.22 5.70 25.44
C ALA A 553 4.58 4.84 24.35
N ASN A 554 5.07 4.88 23.11
CA ASN A 554 4.56 4.03 22.05
C ASN A 554 4.77 2.54 22.39
N LEU A 555 5.99 2.15 22.79
CA LEU A 555 6.32 0.76 23.14
C LEU A 555 5.43 0.23 24.27
N LEU A 556 5.39 0.92 25.41
CA LEU A 556 4.66 0.46 26.59
C LEU A 556 3.15 0.38 26.33
N ASN A 557 2.59 1.30 25.53
CA ASN A 557 1.14 1.31 25.27
C ASN A 557 0.70 0.40 24.12
N THR A 558 1.62 -0.06 23.26
CA THR A 558 1.29 -0.87 22.09
C THR A 558 1.71 -2.32 22.20
N SER A 559 2.73 -2.63 23.00
CA SER A 559 3.50 -3.85 22.84
C SER A 559 3.84 -4.60 24.12
N VAL A 560 3.82 -3.98 25.30
CA VAL A 560 4.26 -4.63 26.55
C VAL A 560 3.10 -5.35 27.23
N SER A 561 3.37 -6.52 27.79
CA SER A 561 2.39 -7.35 28.49
C SER A 561 1.74 -6.64 29.68
N ILE A 562 0.45 -6.88 29.90
CA ILE A 562 -0.28 -6.21 30.99
C ILE A 562 0.26 -6.62 32.37
N SER A 563 0.87 -7.81 32.49
CA SER A 563 1.50 -8.29 33.73
C SER A 563 2.55 -7.31 34.26
N LEU A 564 3.23 -6.57 33.38
CA LEU A 564 4.28 -5.60 33.71
C LEU A 564 3.76 -4.16 33.85
N LEU A 565 2.48 -3.95 33.56
CA LEU A 565 1.84 -2.64 33.52
C LEU A 565 0.58 -2.58 34.41
N ALA A 566 0.32 -3.65 35.16
CA ALA A 566 -0.89 -3.81 35.97
C ALA A 566 -0.93 -2.77 37.09
N ASN A 567 0.21 -2.45 37.68
CA ASN A 567 0.37 -1.43 38.70
C ASN A 567 1.39 -0.36 38.26
N ASP A 568 1.36 0.81 38.92
CA ASP A 568 2.20 1.95 38.52
C ASP A 568 3.65 1.83 38.99
N GLU A 569 3.94 0.99 40.00
CA GLU A 569 5.30 0.74 40.50
C GLU A 569 6.11 -0.08 39.49
N ASP A 570 5.55 -1.17 38.97
CA ASP A 570 6.19 -2.01 37.94
C ASP A 570 6.49 -1.21 36.67
N GLU A 571 5.55 -0.36 36.26
CA GLU A 571 5.75 0.54 35.13
C GLU A 571 6.87 1.55 35.40
N LEU A 572 6.93 2.10 36.62
CA LEU A 572 7.99 3.02 37.02
C LEU A 572 9.37 2.36 36.99
N GLU A 573 9.47 1.07 37.35
CA GLU A 573 10.71 0.30 37.22
C GLU A 573 11.18 0.20 35.75
N LEU A 574 10.26 0.02 34.80
CA LEU A 574 10.58 0.03 33.37
C LEU A 574 11.07 1.42 32.90
N LEU A 575 10.42 2.49 33.38
CA LEU A 575 10.83 3.86 33.08
C LEU A 575 12.21 4.17 33.65
N GLN A 576 12.47 3.76 34.89
CA GLN A 576 13.77 3.91 35.54
C GLN A 576 14.85 3.12 34.77
N PHE A 577 14.55 1.88 34.37
CA PHE A 577 15.46 1.07 33.58
C PHE A 577 15.87 1.76 32.27
N TYR A 578 14.91 2.31 31.53
CA TYR A 578 15.21 3.08 30.31
C TYR A 578 16.07 4.31 30.62
N TYR A 579 15.72 5.06 31.67
CA TYR A 579 16.41 6.28 32.06
C TYR A 579 17.87 6.01 32.45
N ASP A 580 18.13 4.94 33.20
CA ASP A 580 19.48 4.52 33.59
C ASP A 580 20.31 4.12 32.36
N ARG A 581 19.72 3.36 31.43
CA ARG A 581 20.39 3.00 30.16
C ARG A 581 20.68 4.22 29.29
N LEU A 582 19.78 5.20 29.27
CA LEU A 582 19.98 6.46 28.55
C LEU A 582 21.13 7.25 29.16
N HIS A 583 21.14 7.40 30.49
CA HIS A 583 22.22 8.08 31.22
C HIS A 583 23.58 7.44 30.95
N GLU A 584 23.68 6.11 31.11
CA GLU A 584 24.90 5.35 30.82
C GLU A 584 25.38 5.57 29.39
N ARG A 585 24.46 5.57 28.41
CA ARG A 585 24.85 5.75 27.03
C ARG A 585 25.30 7.18 26.71
N LEU A 586 24.63 8.18 27.27
CA LEU A 586 25.03 9.58 27.12
C LEU A 586 26.40 9.85 27.74
N LEU A 587 26.70 9.23 28.90
CA LEU A 587 28.03 9.27 29.52
C LEU A 587 29.08 8.62 28.62
N MET A 588 28.81 7.41 28.11
CA MET A 588 29.73 6.70 27.21
C MET A 588 30.03 7.48 25.93
N LEU A 589 29.05 8.22 25.40
CA LEU A 589 29.19 9.05 24.22
C LEU A 589 29.78 10.44 24.52
N GLY A 590 30.02 10.78 25.80
CA GLY A 590 30.55 12.08 26.22
C GLY A 590 29.60 13.26 25.95
N VAL A 591 28.29 13.01 25.86
CA VAL A 591 27.29 14.04 25.52
C VAL A 591 26.91 14.88 26.74
N VAL A 592 26.78 14.24 27.91
CA VAL A 592 26.48 14.90 29.19
C VAL A 592 27.44 14.40 30.26
N SER A 593 27.76 15.25 31.25
CA SER A 593 28.49 14.82 32.45
C SER A 593 27.59 14.19 33.50
N ASP A 594 26.33 14.63 33.55
CA ASP A 594 25.28 14.09 34.42
C ASP A 594 23.89 14.36 33.82
N LEU A 595 23.11 13.29 33.59
CA LEU A 595 21.75 13.41 33.08
C LEU A 595 20.79 13.90 34.17
N HIS A 596 21.03 13.55 35.44
CA HIS A 596 20.13 13.90 36.53
C HIS A 596 20.03 15.41 36.75
N THR A 597 21.11 16.15 36.46
CA THR A 597 21.13 17.61 36.52
C THR A 597 20.43 18.26 35.32
N SER A 598 20.64 17.74 34.10
CA SER A 598 20.15 18.38 32.87
C SER A 598 18.73 17.96 32.49
N TYR A 599 18.35 16.72 32.80
CA TYR A 599 17.04 16.16 32.54
C TYR A 599 16.68 15.16 33.65
N PRO A 600 16.24 15.64 34.83
CA PRO A 600 15.98 14.78 35.98
C PRO A 600 14.84 13.78 35.70
N PHE A 601 14.85 12.65 36.43
CA PHE A 601 13.89 11.58 36.22
C PHE A 601 12.42 12.02 36.29
N TYR A 602 12.05 12.90 37.23
CA TYR A 602 10.67 13.42 37.32
C TYR A 602 10.23 14.20 36.07
N ALA A 603 11.17 14.84 35.37
CA ALA A 603 10.88 15.55 34.12
C ALA A 603 10.69 14.55 32.97
N PHE A 604 11.49 13.47 32.94
CA PHE A 604 11.30 12.37 32.02
C PHE A 604 9.97 11.66 32.23
N GLU A 605 9.64 11.31 33.47
CA GLU A 605 8.36 10.71 33.86
C GLU A 605 7.18 11.59 33.41
N ARG A 606 7.28 12.92 33.62
CA ARG A 606 6.29 13.87 33.12
C ARG A 606 6.16 13.83 31.59
N HIS A 607 7.25 13.85 30.84
CA HIS A 607 7.18 13.75 29.38
C HIS A 607 6.63 12.41 28.90
N TYR A 608 6.93 11.30 29.59
CA TYR A 608 6.33 10.00 29.30
C TYR A 608 4.82 10.00 29.54
N MET A 609 4.36 10.57 30.65
CA MET A 609 2.93 10.72 30.93
C MET A 609 2.25 11.53 29.82
N LEU A 610 2.82 12.69 29.44
CA LEU A 610 2.27 13.53 28.38
C LEU A 610 2.25 12.82 27.03
N ALA A 611 3.31 12.08 26.68
CA ALA A 611 3.35 11.28 25.46
C ALA A 611 2.31 10.14 25.46
N THR A 612 2.07 9.52 26.62
CA THR A 612 0.99 8.55 26.80
C THR A 612 -0.38 9.18 26.59
N LEU A 613 -0.61 10.40 27.11
CA LEU A 613 -1.85 11.15 26.86
C LEU A 613 -2.01 11.53 25.38
N GLU A 614 -0.94 11.96 24.70
CA GLU A 614 -1.00 12.28 23.28
C GLU A 614 -1.23 11.05 22.40
N TYR A 615 -0.75 9.86 22.80
CA TYR A 615 -1.15 8.59 22.17
C TYR A 615 -2.61 8.24 22.49
N ALA A 616 -3.05 8.39 23.75
CA ALA A 616 -4.42 8.14 24.16
C ALA A 616 -5.43 9.03 23.43
N ARG A 617 -5.05 10.27 23.10
CA ARG A 617 -5.82 11.20 22.25
C ARG A 617 -6.26 10.53 20.96
N LEU A 618 -5.35 9.84 20.27
CA LEU A 618 -5.65 9.14 19.02
C LEU A 618 -6.66 7.99 19.25
N LEU A 619 -6.58 7.31 20.39
CA LEU A 619 -7.49 6.22 20.72
C LEU A 619 -8.91 6.74 20.95
N ILE A 620 -9.06 7.73 21.85
CA ILE A 620 -10.35 8.31 22.23
C ILE A 620 -11.00 9.10 21.09
N SER A 621 -10.22 9.60 20.12
CA SER A 621 -10.74 10.40 19.00
C SER A 621 -10.94 9.60 17.70
N ASN A 622 -10.41 8.38 17.59
CA ASN A 622 -10.52 7.61 16.35
C ASN A 622 -10.65 6.10 16.57
N PHE A 623 -9.64 5.45 17.15
CA PHE A 623 -9.59 3.99 17.17
C PHE A 623 -10.74 3.38 17.98
N TRP A 624 -11.15 3.99 19.08
CA TRP A 624 -12.25 3.51 19.92
C TRP A 624 -13.65 3.79 19.35
N LYS A 625 -13.76 4.38 18.16
CA LYS A 625 -15.04 4.62 17.49
C LYS A 625 -15.81 3.32 17.30
N ARG A 626 -16.99 3.25 17.93
CA ARG A 626 -17.88 2.07 17.94
C ARG A 626 -17.24 0.80 18.50
N MET A 627 -16.17 0.92 19.29
CA MET A 627 -15.51 -0.24 19.88
C MET A 627 -16.37 -0.84 20.99
N THR A 628 -16.46 -2.15 21.02
CA THR A 628 -17.04 -2.97 22.10
C THR A 628 -15.99 -3.92 22.67
N PRO A 629 -16.16 -4.46 23.90
CA PRO A 629 -15.26 -5.48 24.44
C PRO A 629 -15.11 -6.69 23.51
N GLN A 630 -16.20 -7.13 22.88
CA GLN A 630 -16.19 -8.26 21.95
C GLN A 630 -15.37 -7.94 20.69
N SER A 631 -15.55 -6.73 20.13
CA SER A 631 -14.77 -6.29 18.96
C SER A 631 -13.27 -6.11 19.25
N CYS A 632 -12.93 -5.81 20.51
CA CYS A 632 -11.57 -5.70 21.00
C CYS A 632 -10.93 -7.09 21.08
N VAL A 633 -11.61 -8.04 21.74
CA VAL A 633 -11.15 -9.44 21.85
C VAL A 633 -11.04 -10.12 20.48
N ALA A 634 -11.94 -9.80 19.55
CA ALA A 634 -11.87 -10.30 18.17
C ALA A 634 -10.57 -9.91 17.44
N LYS A 635 -9.83 -8.91 17.93
CA LYS A 635 -8.54 -8.45 17.37
C LYS A 635 -7.33 -8.98 18.14
N ALA A 636 -7.51 -9.82 19.16
CA ALA A 636 -6.42 -10.24 20.06
C ALA A 636 -5.19 -10.80 19.32
N ALA A 637 -5.40 -11.57 18.25
CA ALA A 637 -4.32 -12.15 17.45
C ALA A 637 -3.70 -11.21 16.40
N ASN A 638 -4.18 -9.97 16.26
CA ASN A 638 -3.67 -9.03 15.26
C ASN A 638 -2.49 -8.23 15.83
N ALA A 639 -1.27 -8.77 15.70
CA ALA A 639 -0.03 -8.15 16.19
C ALA A 639 0.22 -6.73 15.64
N ASN A 640 -0.34 -6.37 14.48
CA ASN A 640 -0.22 -5.02 13.91
C ASN A 640 -1.09 -3.97 14.62
N CYS A 641 -2.07 -4.39 15.42
CA CYS A 641 -2.87 -3.50 16.26
C CYS A 641 -2.22 -3.34 17.64
N GLY A 642 -2.05 -2.10 18.10
CA GLY A 642 -1.56 -1.84 19.46
C GLY A 642 -2.48 -2.45 20.53
N LEU A 643 -1.90 -2.88 21.65
CA LEU A 643 -2.61 -3.57 22.73
C LEU A 643 -3.79 -2.75 23.29
N GLY A 644 -3.69 -1.41 23.34
CA GLY A 644 -4.80 -0.50 23.67
C GLY A 644 -6.01 -0.54 22.72
N TYR A 645 -5.99 -1.38 21.69
CA TYR A 645 -7.11 -1.61 20.76
C TYR A 645 -7.54 -3.08 20.63
N ARG A 646 -6.77 -4.03 21.17
CA ARG A 646 -7.04 -5.47 21.04
C ARG A 646 -6.99 -6.26 22.34
N SER A 647 -6.74 -5.59 23.47
CA SER A 647 -6.71 -6.21 24.79
C SER A 647 -7.52 -5.39 25.78
N VAL A 648 -8.56 -6.02 26.36
CA VAL A 648 -9.43 -5.40 27.37
C VAL A 648 -8.64 -4.83 28.56
N PRO A 649 -7.71 -5.56 29.20
CA PRO A 649 -6.92 -5.00 30.31
C PRO A 649 -6.10 -3.74 29.94
N HIS A 650 -5.55 -3.69 28.72
CA HIS A 650 -4.80 -2.54 28.25
C HIS A 650 -5.70 -1.34 27.96
N VAL A 651 -6.94 -1.56 27.50
CA VAL A 651 -7.96 -0.51 27.36
C VAL A 651 -8.29 0.07 28.73
N VAL A 652 -8.55 -0.77 29.73
CA VAL A 652 -8.83 -0.33 31.12
C VAL A 652 -7.66 0.48 31.68
N ARG A 653 -6.43 -0.01 31.55
CA ARG A 653 -5.21 0.74 31.93
C ARG A 653 -5.14 2.10 31.23
N MET A 654 -5.41 2.14 29.93
CA MET A 654 -5.35 3.39 29.17
C MET A 654 -6.37 4.41 29.65
N VAL A 655 -7.61 3.99 29.96
CA VAL A 655 -8.64 4.88 30.54
C VAL A 655 -8.19 5.42 31.90
N ARG A 656 -7.63 4.56 32.77
CA ARG A 656 -7.05 4.96 34.06
C ARG A 656 -5.96 6.03 33.91
N LYS A 657 -4.99 5.79 33.03
CA LYS A 657 -3.88 6.72 32.74
C LYS A 657 -4.37 8.03 32.13
N LEU A 658 -5.34 7.94 31.22
CA LEU A 658 -5.96 9.11 30.58
C LEU A 658 -6.65 10.01 31.60
N HIS A 659 -7.44 9.44 32.50
CA HIS A 659 -8.11 10.17 33.56
C HIS A 659 -7.12 10.85 34.52
N ALA A 660 -6.23 10.07 35.14
CA ALA A 660 -5.27 10.58 36.13
C ALA A 660 -4.31 11.61 35.52
N GLY A 661 -3.84 11.38 34.30
CA GLY A 661 -2.93 12.29 33.62
C GLY A 661 -3.60 13.62 33.25
N LEU A 662 -4.87 13.61 32.83
CA LEU A 662 -5.60 14.85 32.54
C LEU A 662 -5.89 15.67 33.82
N GLU A 663 -6.18 15.03 34.95
CA GLU A 663 -6.29 15.73 36.25
C GLU A 663 -4.99 16.42 36.64
N ARG A 664 -3.86 15.74 36.45
CA ARG A 664 -2.53 16.32 36.70
C ARG A 664 -2.24 17.48 35.76
N VAL A 665 -2.52 17.34 34.45
CA VAL A 665 -2.35 18.42 33.47
C VAL A 665 -3.22 19.63 33.82
N ASN A 666 -4.47 19.42 34.22
CA ASN A 666 -5.35 20.50 34.66
C ASN A 666 -4.79 21.23 35.88
N SER A 667 -4.33 20.48 36.89
CA SER A 667 -3.70 21.03 38.09
C SER A 667 -2.45 21.84 37.77
N GLU A 668 -1.58 21.33 36.89
CA GLU A 668 -0.37 22.03 36.42
C GLU A 668 -0.72 23.35 35.71
N ARG A 669 -1.73 23.35 34.84
CA ARG A 669 -2.19 24.55 34.11
C ARG A 669 -2.80 25.62 35.01
N LEU A 670 -3.45 25.22 36.12
CA LEU A 670 -4.02 26.17 37.08
C LEU A 670 -2.96 26.82 37.97
N MET A 671 -1.77 26.19 38.09
CA MET A 671 -0.64 26.71 38.87
C MET A 671 0.33 27.57 38.04
N SER A 672 0.33 27.42 36.72
CA SER A 672 1.11 28.22 35.76
C SER A 672 0.39 29.50 35.34
#